data_AF-A0A814I6T1-F1
#
_entry.id   AF-A0A814I6T1-F1
#
_cell.length_a   1.000
_cell.length_b   1.000
_cell.length_c   1.000
_cell.angle_alpha   90.00
_cell.angle_beta   90.00
_cell.angle_gamma   90.00
#
_symmetry.space_group_name_H-M   'P 1'
#
loop_
_entity.id
_entity.type
_entity.pdbx_description
1 polymer ?
#
loop_
_entity_poly.entity_id
_entity_poly.type
_entity_poly.pdbx_seq_one_letter_code
_entity_poly.pdbx_strand_id
1 'polypeptide(L)'
;MENAQSDNSNRHPPHLRGKAIGMWYAQHRRSNNGPQASSQPRPSSSQPVATIELSANEIQRVTEVRQLFNHHQQPPLRKHFKESVSNLNDNAPIDDVEHAVQFEKLHSSFQYFEPLERNSVTDQNLLEDLHKKQRTSLYQKLNVKRTHLPITDYRQEILNTTEQNQIFILVGETGSGKTTQTAQFILDDQILKNQGSQCRILCSQPRRISATSVAERVAQERGETHPGDSVGYHIRLSAQLPRKYGSILFCTTGMLLKYIEKYTHFEHFSHIILDEIHERNIEMDFLLIFIKRLLQIRQDIKIILMSASIQAEKFSLYFNNCPILHIPGNIYPIKEYFLEDYITKLKYPYDNITNNRRTYRSSNKENDEMKLNHYISELELDLAQQHKSIDVLKKIQAIGTDYGLEINCDLVVSVIELICRISSQGTILVFLPGWSEIVKCTQLLRQRTLLASYLHILPLHSLLPLHNQHEIFDPPPHPTLRKIILSTSIAETSITIDDVIYVIDTGRTKASDYDLETQGKCLLPTHVSRANLLQRKGRAGRTQPGECYRLFTRCNERLSFIDFPQAEMITSRLDNIYLQAKLFDITDVKTFLQDALDPPSIEAIEHAEKFLYDIGALISNTNELTSMGRILAHLPMAPQIGKLLILGYLFSCFDPILTIASILSYRDPFVTPIDKIQEIKETRQRFGERTMSDHLMLVNIYKQWKNQRTYRDKNQFCYENFLNSNHMKMIDKVRNQLRHLIQDYFASYTGDANKNQNNNDLICALMCAGLYPNIARIRLSPNKSSKRPCLLETKFEKRILIHPRSINAQLRDDDIRRSAAQSTLIVYHEKIRTSSIFIHDISFISTYALLFFGKTQISRKKSSDSTNSIILVDNWIQINIDNKTNELIYELKEKFNYLVEKKALKKNIFLENEQDLIDTIIHFITKQDKNLLIQNKLVDDFSKNKTVCEDWDD
;
A
#
# COMPACT_ATOMS: atom_id res chain seq x y z
N MET A 1 -76.31 8.35 -19.53
CA MET A 1 -75.83 9.20 -18.41
C MET A 1 -75.33 8.27 -17.31
N GLU A 2 -74.22 8.67 -16.68
CA GLU A 2 -73.70 8.24 -15.37
C GLU A 2 -72.80 6.97 -15.24
N ASN A 3 -71.50 7.28 -15.14
CA ASN A 3 -70.61 7.11 -13.96
C ASN A 3 -70.05 5.73 -13.56
N ALA A 4 -68.76 5.57 -13.89
CA ALA A 4 -67.61 5.40 -12.99
C ALA A 4 -67.79 4.66 -11.65
N GLN A 5 -67.13 3.50 -11.53
CA GLN A 5 -66.61 2.95 -10.27
C GLN A 5 -65.12 2.64 -10.42
N SER A 6 -64.30 3.31 -9.61
CA SER A 6 -62.86 3.12 -9.50
C SER A 6 -62.51 2.35 -8.22
N ASP A 7 -61.67 1.33 -8.37
CA ASP A 7 -61.00 0.55 -7.33
C ASP A 7 -60.26 1.41 -6.30
N ASN A 8 -60.47 1.10 -5.02
CA ASN A 8 -59.89 1.81 -3.89
C ASN A 8 -59.22 0.80 -2.93
N SER A 9 -58.03 0.28 -3.31
CA SER A 9 -57.34 -0.80 -2.58
C SER A 9 -56.07 -0.39 -1.83
N ASN A 10 -55.84 0.91 -1.57
CA ASN A 10 -54.55 1.37 -1.01
C ASN A 10 -54.64 2.37 0.16
N ARG A 11 -55.68 2.30 1.00
CA ARG A 11 -55.78 3.14 2.22
C ARG A 11 -55.71 2.31 3.50
N HIS A 12 -54.95 2.82 4.47
CA HIS A 12 -54.89 2.25 5.82
C HIS A 12 -56.26 2.34 6.51
N PRO A 13 -56.57 1.46 7.48
CA PRO A 13 -57.82 1.52 8.23
C PRO A 13 -58.07 2.89 8.87
N PRO A 14 -59.30 3.43 8.82
CA PRO A 14 -59.62 4.80 9.21
C PRO A 14 -59.50 5.07 10.72
N HIS A 15 -59.39 4.03 11.56
CA HIS A 15 -59.22 4.15 13.01
C HIS A 15 -57.75 4.41 13.43
N LEU A 16 -56.78 4.26 12.53
CA LEU A 16 -55.37 4.52 12.84
C LEU A 16 -55.08 6.03 12.81
N ARG A 17 -54.39 6.55 13.82
CA ARG A 17 -53.95 7.95 13.90
C ARG A 17 -52.46 8.06 14.26
N GLY A 18 -51.79 9.08 13.74
CA GLY A 18 -50.40 9.42 14.09
C GLY A 18 -49.38 8.32 13.74
N LYS A 19 -48.49 8.00 14.69
CA LYS A 19 -47.37 7.04 14.52
C LYS A 19 -47.81 5.64 14.06
N ALA A 20 -49.06 5.26 14.35
CA ALA A 20 -49.63 3.97 13.96
C ALA A 20 -49.86 3.85 12.43
N ILE A 21 -50.17 4.96 11.74
CA ILE A 21 -50.29 4.98 10.27
C ILE A 21 -48.92 4.69 9.62
N GLY A 22 -47.85 5.27 10.17
CA GLY A 22 -46.49 5.06 9.70
C GLY A 22 -46.03 3.61 9.85
N MET A 23 -46.39 2.94 10.96
CA MET A 23 -46.08 1.53 11.16
C MET A 23 -46.88 0.61 10.22
N TRP A 24 -48.14 0.94 9.91
CA TRP A 24 -48.97 0.17 8.98
C TRP A 24 -48.37 0.12 7.56
N TYR A 25 -47.93 1.27 7.03
CA TYR A 25 -47.24 1.33 5.73
C TYR A 25 -45.85 0.68 5.76
N ALA A 26 -45.14 0.72 6.89
CA ALA A 26 -43.84 0.08 7.05
C ALA A 26 -43.94 -1.46 7.06
N GLN A 27 -44.98 -2.00 7.70
CA GLN A 27 -45.27 -3.44 7.68
C GLN A 27 -45.72 -3.91 6.30
N HIS A 28 -46.60 -3.17 5.62
CA HIS A 28 -47.05 -3.53 4.26
C HIS A 28 -45.94 -3.41 3.19
N ARG A 29 -44.90 -2.60 3.43
CA ARG A 29 -43.69 -2.59 2.59
C ARG A 29 -42.76 -3.79 2.83
N ARG A 30 -42.83 -4.43 4.01
CA ARG A 30 -41.99 -5.60 4.34
C ARG A 30 -42.61 -6.91 3.85
N SER A 31 -43.94 -7.04 3.87
CA SER A 31 -44.64 -8.24 3.40
C SER A 31 -44.63 -8.43 1.88
N ASN A 32 -44.45 -7.35 1.10
CA ASN A 32 -44.35 -7.43 -0.38
C ASN A 32 -42.94 -7.73 -0.91
N ASN A 33 -41.93 -7.85 -0.04
CA ASN A 33 -40.59 -8.28 -0.44
C ASN A 33 -40.33 -9.70 0.07
N GLY A 34 -40.64 -10.70 -0.77
CA GLY A 34 -40.18 -12.08 -0.59
C GLY A 34 -38.64 -12.19 -0.60
N PRO A 35 -38.09 -13.38 -0.29
CA PRO A 35 -36.67 -13.58 -0.06
C PRO A 35 -35.86 -13.16 -1.29
N GLN A 36 -34.90 -12.25 -1.09
CA GLN A 36 -34.07 -11.68 -2.14
C GLN A 36 -33.15 -12.74 -2.74
N ALA A 37 -33.53 -13.25 -3.91
CA ALA A 37 -32.59 -13.79 -4.88
C ALA A 37 -31.59 -12.69 -5.28
N SER A 38 -30.32 -13.08 -5.41
CA SER A 38 -29.18 -12.30 -5.91
C SER A 38 -29.57 -11.22 -6.92
N SER A 39 -29.69 -9.98 -6.44
CA SER A 39 -30.02 -8.84 -7.30
C SER A 39 -28.77 -8.36 -8.03
N GLN A 40 -28.69 -8.66 -9.33
CA GLN A 40 -27.88 -7.86 -10.23
C GLN A 40 -28.27 -6.37 -10.08
N PRO A 41 -27.31 -5.42 -10.10
CA PRO A 41 -27.64 -4.01 -9.98
C PRO A 41 -28.47 -3.57 -11.18
N ARG A 42 -29.71 -3.11 -10.95
CA ARG A 42 -30.44 -2.36 -11.99
C ARG A 42 -29.67 -1.07 -12.26
N PRO A 43 -29.38 -0.71 -13.52
CA PRO A 43 -28.65 0.51 -13.85
C PRO A 43 -29.40 1.71 -13.28
N SER A 44 -28.70 2.53 -12.48
CA SER A 44 -29.22 3.78 -11.98
C SER A 44 -29.67 4.66 -13.16
N SER A 45 -30.77 5.39 -12.99
CA SER A 45 -31.27 6.42 -13.89
C SER A 45 -30.33 7.65 -13.94
N SER A 46 -29.06 7.45 -14.30
CA SER A 46 -28.05 8.49 -14.40
C SER A 46 -28.14 9.15 -15.77
N GLN A 47 -28.25 10.48 -15.82
CA GLN A 47 -28.13 11.24 -17.06
C GLN A 47 -26.72 11.06 -17.68
N PRO A 48 -26.60 11.14 -19.03
CA PRO A 48 -25.31 11.14 -19.71
C PRO A 48 -24.39 12.24 -19.18
N VAL A 49 -23.12 11.93 -18.99
CA VAL A 49 -22.11 12.89 -18.49
C VAL A 49 -21.68 13.88 -19.58
N ALA A 50 -21.71 13.45 -20.85
CA ALA A 50 -21.45 14.30 -21.99
C ALA A 50 -22.11 13.76 -23.26
N THR A 51 -22.16 14.60 -24.30
CA THR A 51 -22.45 14.21 -25.69
C THR A 51 -21.21 14.48 -26.54
N ILE A 52 -20.74 13.47 -27.26
CA ILE A 52 -19.54 13.53 -28.10
C ILE A 52 -19.95 13.44 -29.56
N GLU A 53 -19.51 14.44 -30.35
CA GLU A 53 -19.64 14.48 -31.80
C GLU A 53 -18.34 15.00 -32.40
N LEU A 54 -17.76 14.23 -33.34
CA LEU A 54 -16.60 14.67 -34.12
C LEU A 54 -17.03 15.52 -35.32
N SER A 55 -16.24 16.53 -35.64
CA SER A 55 -16.43 17.31 -36.87
C SER A 55 -16.04 16.51 -38.12
N ALA A 56 -16.55 16.91 -39.28
CA ALA A 56 -16.26 16.23 -40.55
C ALA A 56 -14.75 16.10 -40.84
N ASN A 57 -13.98 17.16 -40.58
CA ASN A 57 -12.52 17.17 -40.77
C ASN A 57 -11.81 16.16 -39.85
N GLU A 58 -12.32 15.95 -38.65
CA GLU A 58 -11.74 15.02 -37.68
C GLU A 58 -12.05 13.57 -38.06
N ILE A 59 -13.28 13.31 -38.51
CA ILE A 59 -13.67 12.03 -39.09
C ILE A 59 -12.77 11.71 -40.28
N GLN A 60 -12.53 12.69 -41.16
CA GLN A 60 -11.63 12.53 -42.30
C GLN A 60 -10.20 12.20 -41.87
N ARG A 61 -9.62 12.98 -40.95
CA ARG A 61 -8.26 12.74 -40.44
C ARG A 61 -8.09 11.35 -39.83
N VAL A 62 -9.02 10.92 -38.98
CA VAL A 62 -8.99 9.57 -38.40
C VAL A 62 -9.11 8.51 -39.50
N THR A 63 -9.94 8.75 -40.52
CA THR A 63 -10.15 7.82 -41.65
C THR A 63 -8.92 7.71 -42.56
N GLU A 64 -8.18 8.80 -42.78
CA GLU A 64 -6.94 8.82 -43.59
C GLU A 64 -5.83 8.04 -42.89
N VAL A 65 -5.54 8.35 -41.62
CA VAL A 65 -4.54 7.64 -40.82
C VAL A 65 -4.91 6.16 -40.66
N ARG A 66 -6.22 5.87 -40.57
CA ARG A 66 -6.74 4.51 -40.59
C ARG A 66 -6.34 3.75 -41.86
N GLN A 67 -6.49 4.36 -43.04
CA GLN A 67 -6.16 3.73 -44.32
C GLN A 67 -4.64 3.49 -44.46
N LEU A 68 -3.84 4.49 -44.09
CA LEU A 68 -2.37 4.42 -44.12
C LEU A 68 -1.83 3.31 -43.20
N PHE A 69 -2.38 3.18 -42.00
CA PHE A 69 -1.96 2.13 -41.07
C PHE A 69 -2.34 0.72 -41.55
N ASN A 70 -3.49 0.57 -42.22
CA ASN A 70 -3.97 -0.73 -42.71
C ASN A 70 -3.20 -1.22 -43.95
N HIS A 71 -2.75 -0.32 -44.84
CA HIS A 71 -1.99 -0.70 -46.05
C HIS A 71 -0.64 -1.34 -45.76
N HIS A 72 -0.07 -1.09 -44.57
CA HIS A 72 1.21 -1.65 -44.13
C HIS A 72 1.08 -2.85 -43.18
N GLN A 73 -0.13 -3.41 -42.99
CA GLN A 73 -0.31 -4.64 -42.22
C GLN A 73 -0.15 -5.87 -43.12
N GLN A 74 0.80 -6.75 -42.78
CA GLN A 74 0.66 -8.19 -43.03
C GLN A 74 -0.50 -8.74 -42.15
N PRO A 75 -1.10 -9.90 -42.48
CA PRO A 75 -2.39 -10.33 -41.93
C PRO A 75 -2.39 -10.38 -40.40
N PRO A 76 -3.58 -10.32 -39.75
CA PRO A 76 -3.68 -10.17 -38.31
C PRO A 76 -2.96 -11.33 -37.61
N LEU A 77 -2.09 -10.96 -36.66
CA LEU A 77 -1.35 -11.85 -35.76
C LEU A 77 -2.24 -12.89 -35.06
N ARG A 78 -3.58 -12.76 -35.10
CA ARG A 78 -4.52 -13.80 -34.63
C ARG A 78 -4.45 -15.13 -35.39
N LYS A 79 -4.10 -15.13 -36.68
CA LYS A 79 -3.91 -16.38 -37.45
C LYS A 79 -2.50 -16.95 -37.26
N HIS A 80 -1.48 -16.10 -37.32
CA HIS A 80 -0.11 -16.54 -37.07
C HIS A 80 0.17 -16.92 -35.62
N PHE A 81 -0.52 -16.38 -34.61
CA PHE A 81 -0.35 -16.85 -33.23
C PHE A 81 -0.91 -18.26 -33.05
N LYS A 82 -2.05 -18.61 -33.68
CA LYS A 82 -2.56 -19.99 -33.69
C LYS A 82 -1.69 -20.92 -34.53
N GLU A 83 -1.20 -20.49 -35.68
CA GLU A 83 -0.34 -21.31 -36.55
C GLU A 83 1.09 -21.45 -35.99
N SER A 84 1.64 -20.44 -35.31
CA SER A 84 2.94 -20.53 -34.64
C SER A 84 2.87 -21.38 -33.38
N VAL A 85 1.77 -21.32 -32.61
CA VAL A 85 1.56 -22.18 -31.43
C VAL A 85 1.19 -23.62 -31.81
N SER A 86 0.59 -23.87 -32.99
CA SER A 86 0.30 -25.23 -33.47
C SER A 86 1.43 -25.86 -34.29
N ASN A 87 2.33 -25.08 -34.88
CA ASN A 87 3.53 -25.57 -35.58
C ASN A 87 4.77 -25.66 -34.67
N LEU A 88 4.65 -25.36 -33.36
CA LEU A 88 5.69 -25.56 -32.35
C LEU A 88 5.59 -26.94 -31.66
N ASN A 89 5.14 -27.96 -32.40
CA ASN A 89 5.12 -29.35 -31.93
C ASN A 89 6.22 -30.23 -32.53
N ASP A 90 7.22 -29.65 -33.20
CA ASP A 90 8.40 -30.39 -33.66
C ASP A 90 9.69 -29.59 -33.41
N ASN A 91 10.39 -29.97 -32.34
CA ASN A 91 11.86 -29.90 -32.13
C ASN A 91 12.65 -28.78 -32.84
N ALA A 92 12.36 -27.51 -32.59
CA ALA A 92 13.29 -26.41 -32.89
C ALA A 92 13.43 -25.48 -31.67
N PRO A 93 14.66 -25.14 -31.24
CA PRO A 93 14.87 -24.24 -30.13
C PRO A 93 14.41 -22.85 -30.54
N ILE A 94 13.40 -22.33 -29.85
CA ILE A 94 12.93 -20.95 -29.98
C ILE A 94 14.07 -20.02 -29.57
N ASP A 95 14.18 -18.84 -30.21
CA ASP A 95 15.14 -17.76 -29.97
C ASP A 95 15.08 -17.16 -28.54
N ASP A 96 15.20 -17.99 -27.50
CA ASP A 96 15.32 -17.60 -26.10
C ASP A 96 16.71 -17.02 -25.80
N VAL A 97 17.68 -17.20 -26.71
CA VAL A 97 19.06 -16.76 -26.51
C VAL A 97 19.20 -15.25 -26.66
N GLU A 98 18.54 -14.58 -27.63
CA GLU A 98 18.65 -13.11 -27.75
C GLU A 98 17.91 -12.36 -26.64
N HIS A 99 16.79 -12.92 -26.16
CA HIS A 99 16.08 -12.39 -25.00
C HIS A 99 16.88 -12.62 -23.71
N ALA A 100 17.54 -13.76 -23.51
CA ALA A 100 18.40 -13.96 -22.34
C ALA A 100 19.68 -13.08 -22.37
N VAL A 101 20.32 -12.95 -23.53
CA VAL A 101 21.66 -12.34 -23.69
C VAL A 101 21.67 -10.82 -23.53
N GLN A 102 20.54 -10.11 -23.75
CA GLN A 102 20.46 -8.66 -23.47
C GLN A 102 19.96 -8.32 -22.07
N PHE A 103 19.21 -9.21 -21.41
CA PHE A 103 18.75 -9.02 -20.02
C PHE A 103 19.92 -9.12 -19.01
N GLU A 104 21.01 -9.79 -19.39
CA GLU A 104 22.26 -9.87 -18.62
C GLU A 104 22.88 -8.51 -18.25
N LYS A 105 22.74 -7.48 -19.10
CA LYS A 105 23.36 -6.15 -18.87
C LYS A 105 22.71 -5.32 -17.77
N LEU A 106 21.42 -5.55 -17.50
CA LEU A 106 20.64 -4.78 -16.52
C LEU A 106 20.99 -5.13 -15.06
N HIS A 107 21.67 -6.26 -14.85
CA HIS A 107 21.85 -6.91 -13.55
C HIS A 107 23.32 -7.33 -13.33
N SER A 108 24.27 -6.45 -13.65
CA SER A 108 25.71 -6.70 -13.42
C SER A 108 26.02 -7.11 -11.97
N SER A 109 25.29 -6.56 -11.00
CA SER A 109 25.37 -6.95 -9.58
C SER A 109 25.01 -8.41 -9.32
N PHE A 110 24.11 -8.98 -10.11
CA PHE A 110 23.70 -10.37 -9.95
C PHE A 110 24.69 -11.32 -10.63
N GLN A 111 25.28 -10.95 -11.77
CA GLN A 111 26.33 -11.75 -12.45
C GLN A 111 27.63 -11.90 -11.64
N TYR A 112 27.70 -11.24 -10.48
CA TYR A 112 28.83 -11.28 -9.57
C TYR A 112 29.07 -12.67 -8.93
N PHE A 113 28.03 -13.48 -8.73
CA PHE A 113 28.13 -14.76 -8.04
C PHE A 113 28.34 -15.92 -9.00
N GLU A 114 29.44 -16.66 -8.80
CA GLU A 114 29.74 -17.90 -9.50
C GLU A 114 29.16 -19.11 -8.74
N PRO A 115 28.94 -20.27 -9.40
CA PRO A 115 28.53 -21.50 -8.73
C PRO A 115 29.48 -21.87 -7.58
N LEU A 116 28.94 -22.54 -6.55
CA LEU A 116 29.72 -22.91 -5.38
C LEU A 116 30.56 -24.16 -5.67
N GLU A 117 31.88 -23.99 -5.77
CA GLU A 117 32.84 -25.06 -5.90
C GLU A 117 33.89 -25.00 -4.79
N ARG A 118 34.36 -26.16 -4.34
CA ARG A 118 35.41 -26.21 -3.33
C ARG A 118 36.73 -25.73 -3.91
N ASN A 119 37.36 -24.78 -3.24
CA ASN A 119 38.67 -24.27 -3.62
C ASN A 119 39.58 -24.20 -2.39
N SER A 120 40.55 -25.13 -2.32
CA SER A 120 41.45 -25.27 -1.18
C SER A 120 42.30 -24.04 -0.90
N VAL A 121 42.70 -23.31 -1.95
CA VAL A 121 43.47 -22.06 -1.81
C VAL A 121 42.60 -20.98 -1.19
N THR A 122 41.36 -20.84 -1.68
CA THR A 122 40.38 -19.92 -1.11
C THR A 122 40.02 -20.30 0.33
N ASP A 123 39.83 -21.58 0.63
CA ASP A 123 39.57 -22.08 1.99
C ASP A 123 40.67 -21.67 2.96
N GLN A 124 41.93 -21.89 2.57
CA GLN A 124 43.08 -21.55 3.40
C GLN A 124 43.23 -20.04 3.58
N ASN A 125 43.03 -19.24 2.52
CA ASN A 125 43.02 -17.78 2.60
C ASN A 125 41.94 -17.25 3.54
N LEU A 126 40.73 -17.84 3.52
CA LEU A 126 39.62 -17.46 4.39
C LEU A 126 39.93 -17.82 5.86
N LEU A 127 40.57 -18.96 6.11
CA LEU A 127 40.99 -19.37 7.45
C LEU A 127 42.07 -18.43 8.01
N GLU A 128 43.06 -18.07 7.21
CA GLU A 128 44.09 -17.10 7.57
C GLU A 128 43.51 -15.70 7.84
N ASP A 129 42.56 -15.24 6.99
CA ASP A 129 41.82 -13.98 7.19
C ASP A 129 41.07 -13.98 8.54
N LEU A 130 40.35 -15.07 8.84
CA LEU A 130 39.60 -15.19 10.10
C LEU A 130 40.55 -15.12 11.31
N HIS A 131 41.65 -15.87 11.30
CA HIS A 131 42.64 -15.82 12.37
C HIS A 131 43.30 -14.44 12.52
N LYS A 132 43.57 -13.76 11.41
CA LYS A 132 44.09 -12.38 11.42
C LYS A 132 43.09 -11.43 12.05
N LYS A 133 41.81 -11.48 11.67
CA LYS A 133 40.72 -10.66 12.24
C LYS A 133 40.58 -10.91 13.74
N GLN A 134 40.60 -12.16 14.19
CA GLN A 134 40.50 -12.54 15.60
C GLN A 134 41.62 -11.97 16.49
N ARG A 135 42.79 -11.67 15.92
CA ARG A 135 43.92 -11.05 16.64
C ARG A 135 43.80 -9.52 16.76
N THR A 136 42.88 -8.88 16.04
CA THR A 136 42.71 -7.43 16.10
C THR A 136 42.03 -7.00 17.39
N SER A 137 42.44 -5.84 17.94
CA SER A 137 41.85 -5.28 19.15
C SER A 137 40.36 -4.94 18.99
N LEU A 138 39.96 -4.50 17.78
CA LEU A 138 38.57 -4.22 17.45
C LEU A 138 37.70 -5.48 17.54
N TYR A 139 38.14 -6.58 16.91
CA TYR A 139 37.44 -7.85 16.97
C TYR A 139 37.34 -8.36 18.41
N GLN A 140 38.44 -8.38 19.16
CA GLN A 140 38.45 -8.85 20.54
C GLN A 140 37.46 -8.06 21.42
N LYS A 141 37.46 -6.73 21.30
CA LYS A 141 36.53 -5.85 22.04
C LYS A 141 35.07 -6.12 21.70
N LEU A 142 34.75 -6.35 20.42
CA LEU A 142 33.38 -6.63 19.98
C LEU A 142 32.97 -8.08 20.28
N ASN A 143 33.91 -9.02 20.27
CA ASN A 143 33.66 -10.42 20.61
C ASN A 143 33.21 -10.58 22.06
N VAL A 144 33.77 -9.81 23.00
CA VAL A 144 33.27 -9.77 24.40
C VAL A 144 31.78 -9.40 24.44
N LYS A 145 31.33 -8.44 23.62
CA LYS A 145 29.91 -8.09 23.55
C LYS A 145 29.07 -9.20 22.94
N ARG A 146 29.58 -9.90 21.91
CA ARG A 146 28.90 -11.03 21.27
C ARG A 146 28.70 -12.18 22.26
N THR A 147 29.70 -12.50 23.07
CA THR A 147 29.64 -13.60 24.05
C THR A 147 28.60 -13.40 25.15
N HIS A 148 28.12 -12.17 25.38
CA HIS A 148 27.05 -11.89 26.33
C HIS A 148 25.64 -12.03 25.75
N LEU A 149 25.49 -12.25 24.43
CA LEU A 149 24.19 -12.45 23.81
C LEU A 149 23.64 -13.85 24.13
N PRO A 150 22.33 -13.99 24.46
CA PRO A 150 21.73 -15.28 24.82
C PRO A 150 21.93 -16.39 23.78
N ILE A 151 21.92 -16.05 22.50
CA ILE A 151 22.13 -17.03 21.41
C ILE A 151 23.49 -17.71 21.45
N THR A 152 24.50 -17.12 22.11
CA THR A 152 25.86 -17.67 22.14
C THR A 152 25.91 -19.02 22.86
N ASP A 153 25.14 -19.19 23.93
CA ASP A 153 25.08 -20.44 24.69
C ASP A 153 24.52 -21.60 23.85
N TYR A 154 23.76 -21.27 22.80
CA TYR A 154 23.11 -22.21 21.89
C TYR A 154 23.89 -22.40 20.57
N ARG A 155 25.09 -21.82 20.45
CA ARG A 155 25.88 -21.86 19.20
C ARG A 155 26.06 -23.29 18.67
N GLN A 156 26.49 -24.22 19.52
CA GLN A 156 26.76 -25.59 19.09
C GLN A 156 25.47 -26.33 18.68
N GLU A 157 24.37 -26.09 19.39
CA GLU A 157 23.07 -26.69 19.06
C GLU A 157 22.55 -26.17 17.70
N ILE A 158 22.70 -24.88 17.43
CA ILE A 158 22.35 -24.28 16.12
C ILE A 158 23.17 -24.94 15.00
N LEU A 159 24.49 -25.05 15.16
CA LEU A 159 25.38 -25.66 14.17
C LEU A 159 25.02 -27.13 13.91
N ASN A 160 24.86 -27.92 14.97
CA ASN A 160 24.46 -29.32 14.87
C ASN A 160 23.09 -29.46 14.16
N THR A 161 22.13 -28.61 14.50
CA THR A 161 20.79 -28.62 13.88
C THR A 161 20.85 -28.26 12.40
N THR A 162 21.69 -27.29 12.02
CA THR A 162 21.91 -26.90 10.61
C THR A 162 22.55 -28.03 9.81
N GLU A 163 23.50 -28.76 10.38
CA GLU A 163 24.12 -29.90 9.70
C GLU A 163 23.14 -31.06 9.50
N GLN A 164 22.37 -31.41 10.54
CA GLN A 164 21.50 -32.58 10.56
C GLN A 164 20.20 -32.41 9.78
N ASN A 165 19.73 -31.17 9.59
CA ASN A 165 18.43 -30.90 8.99
C ASN A 165 18.59 -30.04 7.73
N GLN A 166 17.73 -30.27 6.74
CA GLN A 166 17.64 -29.41 5.55
C GLN A 166 16.97 -28.08 5.89
N ILE A 167 15.97 -28.11 6.78
CA ILE A 167 15.23 -26.94 7.26
C ILE A 167 14.94 -27.06 8.75
N PHE A 168 15.02 -25.94 9.48
CA PHE A 168 14.53 -25.84 10.86
C PHE A 168 14.11 -24.39 11.18
N ILE A 169 13.40 -24.24 12.30
CA ILE A 169 12.92 -22.94 12.78
C ILE A 169 13.70 -22.54 14.04
N LEU A 170 14.28 -21.35 14.03
CA LEU A 170 14.95 -20.74 15.17
C LEU A 170 14.05 -19.68 15.80
N VAL A 171 13.56 -19.97 17.00
CA VAL A 171 12.69 -19.08 17.77
C VAL A 171 13.51 -18.42 18.86
N GLY A 172 13.32 -17.12 19.07
CA GLY A 172 13.88 -16.44 20.23
C GLY A 172 13.45 -14.99 20.29
N GLU A 173 13.42 -14.40 21.47
CA GLU A 173 12.87 -13.05 21.63
C GLU A 173 13.74 -11.97 20.96
N THR A 174 13.22 -10.76 20.81
CA THR A 174 14.00 -9.62 20.29
C THR A 174 15.17 -9.33 21.22
N GLY A 175 16.38 -9.21 20.66
CA GLY A 175 17.61 -8.99 21.46
C GLY A 175 18.38 -10.26 21.81
N SER A 176 17.82 -11.45 21.55
CA SER A 176 18.54 -12.74 21.70
C SER A 176 19.81 -12.85 20.83
N GLY A 177 19.88 -12.13 19.72
CA GLY A 177 21.01 -12.12 18.79
C GLY A 177 20.83 -12.97 17.52
N LYS A 178 19.64 -13.56 17.28
CA LYS A 178 19.34 -14.40 16.08
C LYS A 178 19.83 -13.80 14.77
N THR A 179 19.36 -12.60 14.45
CA THR A 179 19.61 -11.91 13.19
C THR A 179 21.10 -11.64 12.94
N THR A 180 21.86 -11.29 13.99
CA THR A 180 23.27 -10.92 13.85
C THR A 180 24.20 -12.11 13.96
N GLN A 181 23.90 -13.12 14.80
CA GLN A 181 24.85 -14.18 15.13
C GLN A 181 24.68 -15.45 14.30
N THR A 182 23.47 -15.86 13.91
CA THR A 182 23.24 -17.16 13.25
C THR A 182 24.07 -17.33 11.98
N ALA A 183 24.04 -16.33 11.09
CA ALA A 183 24.84 -16.36 9.85
C ALA A 183 26.35 -16.36 10.13
N GLN A 184 26.80 -15.63 11.17
CA GLN A 184 28.21 -15.62 11.56
C GLN A 184 28.67 -16.96 12.11
N PHE A 185 27.84 -17.63 12.92
CA PHE A 185 28.17 -18.96 13.45
C PHE A 185 28.37 -19.96 12.35
N ILE A 186 27.44 -20.02 11.39
CA ILE A 186 27.53 -20.91 10.22
C ILE A 186 28.77 -20.58 9.39
N LEU A 187 28.99 -19.30 9.05
CA LEU A 187 30.15 -18.92 8.24
C LEU A 187 31.48 -19.24 8.93
N ASP A 188 31.61 -18.91 10.21
CA ASP A 188 32.84 -19.15 10.97
C ASP A 188 33.12 -20.65 11.10
N ASP A 189 32.08 -21.47 11.34
CA ASP A 189 32.21 -22.94 11.40
C ASP A 189 32.67 -23.54 10.06
N GLN A 190 32.08 -23.11 8.95
CA GLN A 190 32.48 -23.56 7.60
C GLN A 190 33.92 -23.15 7.26
N ILE A 191 34.35 -21.94 7.64
CA ILE A 191 35.76 -21.51 7.47
C ILE A 191 36.69 -22.38 8.32
N LEU A 192 36.36 -22.60 9.60
CA LEU A 192 37.17 -23.43 10.51
C LEU A 192 37.29 -24.89 10.06
N LYS A 193 36.28 -25.42 9.35
CA LYS A 193 36.29 -26.75 8.73
C LYS A 193 37.01 -26.81 7.37
N ASN A 194 37.63 -25.72 6.90
CA ASN A 194 38.21 -25.59 5.56
C ASN A 194 37.19 -25.88 4.43
N GLN A 195 35.99 -25.34 4.59
CA GLN A 195 34.87 -25.40 3.65
C GLN A 195 34.31 -24.00 3.32
N GLY A 196 35.05 -22.94 3.68
CA GLY A 196 34.61 -21.55 3.53
C GLY A 196 34.30 -21.15 2.08
N SER A 197 35.01 -21.72 1.10
CA SER A 197 34.77 -21.50 -0.34
C SER A 197 33.39 -21.97 -0.79
N GLN A 198 32.81 -22.97 -0.12
CA GLN A 198 31.49 -23.51 -0.42
C GLN A 198 30.38 -22.81 0.38
N CYS A 199 30.73 -21.89 1.28
CA CYS A 199 29.77 -21.20 2.14
C CYS A 199 29.40 -19.82 1.57
N ARG A 200 28.17 -19.71 1.09
CA ARG A 200 27.51 -18.43 0.76
C ARG A 200 26.12 -18.41 1.38
N ILE A 201 25.90 -17.43 2.26
CA ILE A 201 24.67 -17.29 3.06
C ILE A 201 23.87 -16.09 2.55
N LEU A 202 22.59 -16.30 2.23
CA LEU A 202 21.65 -15.24 1.90
C LEU A 202 20.63 -15.07 3.03
N CYS A 203 20.59 -13.90 3.67
CA CYS A 203 19.66 -13.62 4.76
C CYS A 203 18.65 -12.55 4.33
N SER A 204 17.36 -12.90 4.29
CA SER A 204 16.31 -11.92 4.01
C SER A 204 15.93 -11.14 5.26
N GLN A 205 15.57 -9.87 5.06
CA GLN A 205 15.01 -8.96 6.04
C GLN A 205 13.75 -8.31 5.47
N PRO A 206 12.68 -8.10 6.26
CA PRO A 206 11.44 -7.52 5.75
C PRO A 206 11.58 -6.05 5.36
N ARG A 207 12.57 -5.34 5.92
CA ARG A 207 12.73 -3.89 5.76
C ARG A 207 14.12 -3.52 5.26
N ARG A 208 14.17 -2.53 4.37
CA ARG A 208 15.43 -2.01 3.79
C ARG A 208 16.42 -1.54 4.86
N ILE A 209 15.93 -0.80 5.87
CA ILE A 209 16.78 -0.28 6.95
C ILE A 209 17.38 -1.41 7.79
N SER A 210 16.62 -2.49 8.03
CA SER A 210 17.11 -3.67 8.75
C SER A 210 18.20 -4.37 7.97
N ALA A 211 18.02 -4.60 6.67
CA ALA A 211 19.07 -5.22 5.84
C ALA A 211 20.39 -4.43 5.86
N THR A 212 20.32 -3.10 5.73
CA THR A 212 21.53 -2.26 5.74
C THR A 212 22.17 -2.18 7.13
N SER A 213 21.38 -1.91 8.17
CA SER A 213 21.92 -1.73 9.53
C SER A 213 22.47 -3.02 10.13
N VAL A 214 21.82 -4.17 9.84
CA VAL A 214 22.32 -5.48 10.25
C VAL A 214 23.62 -5.80 9.53
N ALA A 215 23.71 -5.56 8.21
CA ALA A 215 24.95 -5.79 7.48
C ALA A 215 26.11 -4.92 8.00
N GLU A 216 25.87 -3.62 8.24
CA GLU A 216 26.86 -2.72 8.85
C GLU A 216 27.29 -3.21 10.23
N ARG A 217 26.32 -3.61 11.07
CA ARG A 217 26.58 -4.12 12.41
C ARG A 217 27.41 -5.40 12.40
N VAL A 218 27.04 -6.36 11.54
CA VAL A 218 27.71 -7.66 11.43
C VAL A 218 29.11 -7.49 10.83
N ALA A 219 29.31 -6.60 9.85
CA ALA A 219 30.65 -6.24 9.36
C ALA A 219 31.54 -5.70 10.49
N GLN A 220 31.02 -4.75 11.28
CA GLN A 220 31.75 -4.21 12.44
C GLN A 220 32.10 -5.30 13.46
N GLU A 221 31.15 -6.17 13.82
CA GLU A 221 31.36 -7.29 14.74
C GLU A 221 32.45 -8.27 14.26
N ARG A 222 32.70 -8.33 12.95
CA ARG A 222 33.76 -9.13 12.33
C ARG A 222 35.09 -8.37 12.19
N GLY A 223 35.19 -7.16 12.74
CA GLY A 223 36.40 -6.33 12.67
C GLY A 223 36.58 -5.61 11.33
N GLU A 224 35.51 -5.49 10.53
CA GLU A 224 35.52 -4.80 9.24
C GLU A 224 35.03 -3.34 9.41
N THR A 225 35.56 -2.42 8.60
CA THR A 225 35.23 -0.98 8.74
C THR A 225 33.88 -0.61 8.13
N HIS A 226 33.44 -1.35 7.11
CA HIS A 226 32.20 -1.16 6.37
C HIS A 226 31.83 -2.49 5.69
N PRO A 227 30.56 -2.69 5.29
CA PRO A 227 30.20 -3.84 4.46
C PRO A 227 31.05 -3.92 3.18
N GLY A 228 31.13 -5.09 2.53
CA GLY A 228 31.83 -5.29 1.25
C GLY A 228 32.98 -6.30 1.30
N ASP A 229 33.43 -6.71 2.49
CA ASP A 229 34.36 -7.83 2.66
C ASP A 229 33.58 -9.12 2.92
N SER A 230 33.56 -9.68 4.15
CA SER A 230 32.84 -10.95 4.38
C SER A 230 31.32 -10.76 4.46
N VAL A 231 30.86 -9.54 4.71
CA VAL A 231 29.45 -9.19 4.90
C VAL A 231 29.05 -8.10 3.92
N GLY A 232 27.89 -8.25 3.29
CA GLY A 232 27.35 -7.21 2.42
C GLY A 232 25.84 -7.12 2.53
N TYR A 233 25.27 -6.16 1.80
CA TYR A 233 23.83 -6.05 1.64
C TYR A 233 23.42 -5.80 0.18
N HIS A 234 22.22 -6.23 -0.17
CA HIS A 234 21.56 -5.87 -1.42
C HIS A 234 20.09 -5.52 -1.17
N ILE A 235 19.78 -4.23 -1.27
CA ILE A 235 18.41 -3.73 -1.22
C ILE A 235 18.07 -3.04 -2.53
N ARG A 236 16.78 -2.80 -2.76
CA ARG A 236 16.37 -2.02 -3.94
C ARG A 236 17.09 -0.67 -3.97
N LEU A 237 17.67 -0.37 -5.14
CA LEU A 237 18.48 0.81 -5.48
C LEU A 237 19.81 0.98 -4.72
N SER A 238 20.27 0.02 -3.91
CA SER A 238 21.53 0.15 -3.16
C SER A 238 22.10 -1.22 -2.84
N ALA A 239 23.34 -1.46 -3.25
CA ALA A 239 24.05 -2.71 -2.99
C ALA A 239 25.49 -2.42 -2.59
N GLN A 240 25.96 -3.17 -1.61
CA GLN A 240 27.36 -3.28 -1.24
C GLN A 240 27.63 -4.77 -1.04
N LEU A 241 28.00 -5.42 -2.14
CA LEU A 241 28.12 -6.88 -2.19
C LEU A 241 29.36 -7.34 -1.42
N PRO A 242 29.28 -8.49 -0.72
CA PRO A 242 30.46 -9.06 -0.08
C PRO A 242 31.41 -9.66 -1.12
N ARG A 243 32.56 -10.14 -0.68
CA ARG A 243 33.45 -11.00 -1.46
C ARG A 243 32.72 -12.24 -2.02
N LYS A 244 33.27 -12.84 -3.07
CA LYS A 244 32.61 -13.93 -3.82
C LYS A 244 32.33 -15.20 -3.01
N TYR A 245 33.20 -15.60 -2.09
CA TYR A 245 33.09 -16.85 -1.32
C TYR A 245 33.26 -16.60 0.18
N GLY A 246 32.75 -17.50 1.01
CA GLY A 246 32.83 -17.36 2.47
C GLY A 246 32.21 -16.05 2.94
N SER A 247 30.95 -15.83 2.54
CA SER A 247 30.29 -14.52 2.62
C SER A 247 28.84 -14.59 3.11
N ILE A 248 28.40 -13.50 3.77
CA ILE A 248 27.01 -13.26 4.18
C ILE A 248 26.46 -12.09 3.38
N LEU A 249 25.32 -12.29 2.72
CA LEU A 249 24.58 -11.23 2.05
C LEU A 249 23.22 -11.01 2.72
N PHE A 250 23.01 -9.84 3.30
CA PHE A 250 21.69 -9.42 3.78
C PHE A 250 20.90 -8.76 2.66
N CYS A 251 19.64 -9.12 2.45
CA CYS A 251 18.81 -8.51 1.41
C CYS A 251 17.37 -8.31 1.87
N THR A 252 16.59 -7.49 1.16
CA THR A 252 15.14 -7.49 1.38
C THR A 252 14.48 -8.73 0.79
N THR A 253 13.33 -9.16 1.30
CA THR A 253 12.56 -10.29 0.76
C THR A 253 12.32 -10.17 -0.75
N GLY A 254 11.86 -9.01 -1.23
CA GLY A 254 11.71 -8.77 -2.67
C GLY A 254 13.01 -8.83 -3.50
N MET A 255 14.19 -8.62 -2.89
CA MET A 255 15.47 -8.84 -3.59
C MET A 255 15.82 -10.33 -3.66
N LEU A 256 15.44 -11.11 -2.64
CA LEU A 256 15.57 -12.57 -2.65
C LEU A 256 14.69 -13.19 -3.74
N LEU A 257 13.45 -12.74 -3.90
CA LEU A 257 12.58 -13.17 -5.01
C LEU A 257 13.24 -12.92 -6.39
N LYS A 258 13.96 -11.80 -6.56
CA LYS A 258 14.73 -11.55 -7.79
C LYS A 258 15.92 -12.50 -7.97
N TYR A 259 16.53 -12.98 -6.88
CA TYR A 259 17.54 -14.03 -6.98
C TYR A 259 16.92 -15.37 -7.41
N ILE A 260 15.68 -15.70 -7.00
CA ILE A 260 14.96 -16.88 -7.51
C ILE A 260 14.72 -16.77 -9.01
N GLU A 261 14.32 -15.59 -9.45
CA GLU A 261 13.92 -15.34 -10.85
C GLU A 261 15.11 -15.59 -11.77
N LYS A 262 16.30 -15.15 -11.32
CA LYS A 262 17.53 -15.36 -12.06
C LYS A 262 18.15 -16.74 -11.86
N TYR A 263 18.08 -17.27 -10.63
CA TYR A 263 18.70 -18.52 -10.22
C TYR A 263 17.61 -19.47 -9.72
N THR A 264 16.89 -20.08 -10.65
CA THR A 264 15.70 -20.92 -10.40
C THR A 264 15.90 -22.00 -9.34
N HIS A 265 17.14 -22.47 -9.13
CA HIS A 265 17.48 -23.47 -8.12
C HIS A 265 18.50 -23.00 -7.06
N PHE A 266 18.77 -21.69 -6.97
CA PHE A 266 19.73 -21.08 -6.04
C PHE A 266 21.11 -21.75 -5.99
N GLU A 267 21.64 -22.17 -7.14
CA GLU A 267 22.94 -22.87 -7.22
C GLU A 267 24.14 -22.11 -6.71
N HIS A 268 23.98 -20.81 -6.51
CA HIS A 268 24.98 -19.93 -5.94
C HIS A 268 24.92 -19.83 -4.41
N PHE A 269 23.94 -20.40 -3.72
CA PHE A 269 23.78 -20.22 -2.28
C PHE A 269 23.71 -21.57 -1.56
N SER A 270 24.51 -21.69 -0.50
CA SER A 270 24.54 -22.87 0.37
C SER A 270 23.48 -22.82 1.46
N HIS A 271 23.19 -21.60 1.95
CA HIS A 271 22.28 -21.37 3.06
C HIS A 271 21.36 -20.19 2.75
N ILE A 272 20.07 -20.34 3.05
CA ILE A 272 19.09 -19.26 3.04
C ILE A 272 18.52 -19.09 4.44
N ILE A 273 18.55 -17.87 4.94
CA ILE A 273 17.99 -17.50 6.23
C ILE A 273 16.81 -16.55 5.99
N LEU A 274 15.61 -16.97 6.39
CA LEU A 274 14.42 -16.13 6.33
C LEU A 274 14.14 -15.55 7.71
N ASP A 275 14.52 -14.29 7.92
CA ASP A 275 14.31 -13.62 9.20
C ASP A 275 12.94 -12.95 9.30
N GLU A 276 12.48 -12.77 10.54
CA GLU A 276 11.23 -12.07 10.89
C GLU A 276 9.98 -12.66 10.20
N ILE A 277 9.92 -13.99 10.02
CA ILE A 277 8.79 -14.67 9.32
C ILE A 277 7.42 -14.43 9.97
N HIS A 278 7.39 -13.98 11.23
CA HIS A 278 6.18 -13.65 11.94
C HIS A 278 5.57 -12.29 11.56
N GLU A 279 6.26 -11.43 10.79
CA GLU A 279 5.63 -10.22 10.24
C GLU A 279 4.58 -10.54 9.15
N ARG A 280 4.55 -11.78 8.62
CA ARG A 280 3.54 -12.29 7.66
C ARG A 280 3.28 -11.36 6.46
N ASN A 281 4.35 -10.77 5.94
CA ASN A 281 4.34 -9.95 4.72
C ASN A 281 4.03 -10.83 3.50
N ILE A 282 3.30 -10.28 2.53
CA ILE A 282 2.89 -10.98 1.31
C ILE A 282 4.06 -11.57 0.50
N GLU A 283 5.18 -10.86 0.39
CA GLU A 283 6.39 -11.34 -0.31
C GLU A 283 7.04 -12.52 0.43
N MET A 284 6.99 -12.52 1.76
CA MET A 284 7.55 -13.61 2.58
C MET A 284 6.69 -14.86 2.45
N ASP A 285 5.38 -14.74 2.61
CA ASP A 285 4.47 -15.87 2.46
C ASP A 285 4.52 -16.46 1.03
N PHE A 286 4.65 -15.61 0.01
CA PHE A 286 4.85 -16.04 -1.37
C PHE A 286 6.17 -16.79 -1.56
N LEU A 287 7.25 -16.28 -0.96
CA LEU A 287 8.56 -16.94 -0.95
C LEU A 287 8.54 -18.32 -0.29
N LEU A 288 7.77 -18.50 0.79
CA LEU A 288 7.67 -19.79 1.48
C LEU A 288 7.11 -20.90 0.58
N ILE A 289 6.22 -20.57 -0.36
CA ILE A 289 5.71 -21.52 -1.37
C ILE A 289 6.86 -22.02 -2.26
N PHE A 290 7.71 -21.12 -2.74
CA PHE A 290 8.88 -21.49 -3.55
C PHE A 290 9.89 -22.30 -2.74
N ILE A 291 10.18 -21.90 -1.50
CA ILE A 291 11.11 -22.65 -0.64
C ILE A 291 10.59 -24.08 -0.42
N LYS A 292 9.29 -24.27 -0.19
CA LYS A 292 8.70 -25.60 -0.03
C LYS A 292 8.93 -26.49 -1.25
N ARG A 293 8.84 -25.94 -2.46
CA ARG A 293 9.13 -26.65 -3.71
C ARG A 293 10.64 -26.85 -3.93
N LEU A 294 11.45 -25.86 -3.61
CA LEU A 294 12.91 -25.92 -3.71
C LEU A 294 13.50 -27.04 -2.86
N LEU A 295 13.00 -27.25 -1.64
CA LEU A 295 13.43 -28.32 -0.73
C LEU A 295 13.28 -29.72 -1.35
N GLN A 296 12.33 -29.91 -2.28
CA GLN A 296 12.17 -31.18 -2.98
C GLN A 296 13.26 -31.42 -4.04
N ILE A 297 13.79 -30.33 -4.61
CA ILE A 297 14.77 -30.35 -5.72
C ILE A 297 16.21 -30.31 -5.18
N ARG A 298 16.48 -29.49 -4.17
CA ARG A 298 17.83 -29.20 -3.64
C ARG A 298 18.04 -29.81 -2.27
N GLN A 299 18.52 -31.04 -2.21
CA GLN A 299 18.77 -31.74 -0.93
C GLN A 299 19.96 -31.18 -0.13
N ASP A 300 20.87 -30.48 -0.80
CA ASP A 300 22.08 -29.88 -0.22
C ASP A 300 21.84 -28.51 0.43
N ILE A 301 20.79 -27.80 0.04
CA ILE A 301 20.51 -26.44 0.55
C ILE A 301 20.06 -26.48 2.00
N LYS A 302 20.55 -25.52 2.80
CA LYS A 302 20.15 -25.35 4.20
C LYS A 302 19.26 -24.13 4.37
N ILE A 303 18.08 -24.33 4.94
CA ILE A 303 17.09 -23.26 5.19
C ILE A 303 16.92 -23.04 6.69
N ILE A 304 17.04 -21.80 7.14
CA ILE A 304 16.79 -21.41 8.54
C ILE A 304 15.67 -20.39 8.55
N LEU A 305 14.57 -20.70 9.23
CA LEU A 305 13.45 -19.78 9.44
C LEU A 305 13.60 -19.14 10.83
N MET A 306 13.68 -17.81 10.93
CA MET A 306 13.85 -17.14 12.22
C MET A 306 12.61 -16.34 12.61
N SER A 307 12.13 -16.55 13.84
CA SER A 307 10.94 -15.89 14.39
C SER A 307 11.17 -15.37 15.80
N ALA A 308 10.52 -14.25 16.14
CA ALA A 308 10.45 -13.75 17.51
C ALA A 308 9.20 -14.22 18.28
N SER A 309 8.25 -14.87 17.61
CA SER A 309 6.96 -15.28 18.19
C SER A 309 6.80 -16.81 18.26
N ILE A 310 5.85 -17.24 19.11
CA ILE A 310 5.54 -18.65 19.44
C ILE A 310 4.81 -19.38 18.29
N GLN A 311 4.43 -18.73 17.19
CA GLN A 311 3.71 -19.37 16.07
C GLN A 311 4.56 -20.37 15.25
N ALA A 312 5.74 -20.75 15.73
CA ALA A 312 6.66 -21.64 15.05
C ALA A 312 6.05 -23.00 14.69
N GLU A 313 5.11 -23.51 15.50
CA GLU A 313 4.41 -24.77 15.22
C GLU A 313 3.70 -24.75 13.87
N LYS A 314 3.06 -23.63 13.50
CA LYS A 314 2.38 -23.50 12.22
C LYS A 314 3.34 -23.62 11.04
N PHE A 315 4.50 -22.96 11.15
CA PHE A 315 5.55 -23.06 10.13
C PHE A 315 6.15 -24.46 10.09
N SER A 316 6.34 -25.10 11.25
CA SER A 316 6.87 -26.47 11.35
C SER A 316 5.96 -27.44 10.62
N LEU A 317 4.65 -27.40 10.91
CA LEU A 317 3.62 -28.19 10.23
C LEU A 317 3.65 -27.97 8.71
N TYR A 318 3.76 -26.72 8.27
CA TYR A 318 3.81 -26.38 6.84
C TYR A 318 5.01 -26.98 6.10
N PHE A 319 6.15 -27.13 6.79
CA PHE A 319 7.38 -27.75 6.31
C PHE A 319 7.57 -29.18 6.86
N ASN A 320 6.49 -29.96 6.93
CA ASN A 320 6.51 -31.38 7.30
C ASN A 320 7.08 -31.67 8.70
N ASN A 321 6.66 -30.89 9.69
CA ASN A 321 7.10 -30.99 11.08
C ASN A 321 8.62 -30.79 11.26
N CYS A 322 9.20 -29.80 10.56
CA CYS A 322 10.62 -29.50 10.71
C CYS A 322 10.98 -29.09 12.16
N PRO A 323 12.21 -29.34 12.64
CA PRO A 323 12.59 -29.06 14.02
C PRO A 323 12.43 -27.58 14.39
N ILE A 324 12.10 -27.33 15.66
CA ILE A 324 12.03 -26.00 16.25
C ILE A 324 13.06 -25.90 17.38
N LEU A 325 13.95 -24.94 17.28
CA LEU A 325 14.96 -24.63 18.27
C LEU A 325 14.60 -23.32 19.00
N HIS A 326 14.47 -23.36 20.31
CA HIS A 326 14.10 -22.21 21.14
C HIS A 326 15.30 -21.63 21.88
N ILE A 327 15.56 -20.34 21.66
CA ILE A 327 16.53 -19.55 22.42
C ILE A 327 15.76 -18.72 23.45
N PRO A 328 15.95 -18.97 24.76
CA PRO A 328 15.36 -18.15 25.81
C PRO A 328 15.87 -16.71 25.75
N GLY A 329 14.99 -15.74 25.99
CA GLY A 329 15.37 -14.36 26.15
C GLY A 329 15.72 -14.01 27.60
N ASN A 330 16.66 -13.08 27.77
CA ASN A 330 16.94 -12.45 29.06
C ASN A 330 16.09 -11.18 29.19
N ILE A 331 14.80 -11.33 29.49
CA ILE A 331 13.91 -10.20 29.78
C ILE A 331 13.77 -10.07 31.31
N TYR A 332 14.05 -8.88 31.83
CA TYR A 332 13.78 -8.58 33.23
C TYR A 332 12.27 -8.64 33.51
N PRO A 333 11.83 -9.03 34.72
CA PRO A 333 10.41 -9.11 35.04
C PRO A 333 9.64 -7.83 34.71
N ILE A 334 8.56 -7.95 33.94
CA ILE A 334 7.67 -6.85 33.59
C ILE A 334 6.33 -7.06 34.29
N LYS A 335 5.96 -6.12 35.17
CA LYS A 335 4.66 -6.14 35.83
C LYS A 335 3.59 -5.58 34.91
N GLU A 336 2.48 -6.29 34.80
CA GLU A 336 1.39 -5.95 33.89
C GLU A 336 0.17 -5.50 34.68
N TYR A 337 -0.43 -4.39 34.24
CA TYR A 337 -1.62 -3.82 34.83
C TYR A 337 -2.67 -3.62 33.73
N PHE A 338 -3.87 -4.16 33.95
CA PHE A 338 -5.04 -3.90 33.10
C PHE A 338 -5.85 -2.75 33.66
N LEU A 339 -6.80 -2.23 32.88
CA LEU A 339 -7.56 -1.05 33.26
C LEU A 339 -8.20 -1.18 34.65
N GLU A 340 -8.78 -2.33 34.98
CA GLU A 340 -9.39 -2.67 36.27
C GLU A 340 -8.40 -2.71 37.46
N ASP A 341 -7.09 -2.71 37.21
CA ASP A 341 -6.07 -2.74 38.26
C ASP A 341 -5.70 -1.37 38.81
N TYR A 342 -5.88 -0.32 38.01
CA TYR A 342 -5.42 1.02 38.35
C TYR A 342 -6.46 2.12 38.15
N ILE A 343 -7.63 1.82 37.59
CA ILE A 343 -8.68 2.82 37.30
C ILE A 343 -9.07 3.66 38.53
N THR A 344 -9.06 3.07 39.73
CA THR A 344 -9.36 3.79 40.99
C THR A 344 -8.29 4.78 41.41
N LYS A 345 -7.06 4.65 40.90
CA LYS A 345 -5.91 5.55 41.16
C LYS A 345 -5.83 6.70 40.16
N LEU A 346 -6.60 6.65 39.07
CA LEU A 346 -6.64 7.70 38.05
C LEU A 346 -7.41 8.92 38.55
N LYS A 347 -6.83 10.10 38.32
CA LYS A 347 -7.55 11.38 38.43
C LYS A 347 -8.25 11.69 37.11
N TYR A 348 -9.21 10.85 36.73
CA TYR A 348 -9.95 10.96 35.48
C TYR A 348 -11.38 11.48 35.76
N PRO A 349 -11.90 12.46 35.01
CA PRO A 349 -13.24 13.00 35.25
C PRO A 349 -14.32 12.05 34.71
N TYR A 350 -14.77 11.12 35.57
CA TYR A 350 -15.80 10.14 35.23
C TYR A 350 -17.20 10.74 35.05
N ASP A 351 -17.46 11.95 35.58
CA ASP A 351 -18.80 12.56 35.66
C ASP A 351 -19.28 13.23 34.35
N ASN A 352 -18.38 13.53 33.40
CA ASN A 352 -18.70 14.31 32.19
C ASN A 352 -19.10 13.49 30.95
N ILE A 353 -19.27 12.16 31.07
CA ILE A 353 -19.41 11.26 29.91
C ILE A 353 -20.86 10.78 29.69
N THR A 354 -21.82 11.31 30.45
CA THR A 354 -23.26 11.01 30.27
C THR A 354 -23.83 11.36 28.89
N ASN A 355 -23.13 12.18 28.08
CA ASN A 355 -23.56 12.59 26.74
C ASN A 355 -22.77 11.96 25.57
N ASN A 356 -21.78 11.10 25.82
CA ASN A 356 -20.95 10.49 24.77
C ASN A 356 -21.33 9.04 24.43
N ARG A 357 -22.59 8.64 24.66
CA ARG A 357 -23.25 7.65 23.79
C ARG A 357 -23.45 8.26 22.40
N ARG A 358 -22.37 8.71 21.75
CA ARG A 358 -22.40 9.06 20.33
C ARG A 358 -22.56 7.75 19.58
N THR A 359 -23.82 7.50 19.26
CA THR A 359 -24.33 6.52 18.31
C THR A 359 -23.27 6.14 17.28
N TYR A 360 -22.74 4.92 17.41
CA TYR A 360 -22.20 4.21 16.26
C TYR A 360 -23.35 4.19 15.22
N ARG A 361 -23.24 5.01 14.17
CA ARG A 361 -24.13 4.91 13.00
C ARG A 361 -23.67 3.70 12.17
N SER A 362 -23.71 2.52 12.79
CA SER A 362 -23.59 1.24 12.11
C SER A 362 -24.94 0.88 11.50
N SER A 363 -24.90 0.28 10.31
CA SER A 363 -26.08 -0.27 9.65
C SER A 363 -26.68 -1.46 10.42
N ASN A 364 -25.96 -2.03 11.41
CA ASN A 364 -26.34 -3.20 12.20
C ASN A 364 -26.35 -2.93 13.72
N LYS A 365 -27.20 -1.99 14.18
CA LYS A 365 -27.32 -1.65 15.60
C LYS A 365 -27.63 -2.84 16.52
N GLU A 366 -28.45 -3.78 16.06
CA GLU A 366 -28.89 -4.93 16.87
C GLU A 366 -27.72 -5.87 17.21
N ASN A 367 -26.82 -6.15 16.26
CA ASN A 367 -25.65 -6.99 16.51
C ASN A 367 -24.63 -6.31 17.44
N ASP A 368 -24.44 -5.00 17.30
CA ASP A 368 -23.50 -4.25 18.13
C ASP A 368 -23.98 -4.14 19.58
N GLU A 369 -25.29 -3.98 19.79
CA GLU A 369 -25.91 -3.99 21.14
C GLU A 369 -25.83 -5.37 21.81
N MET A 370 -26.10 -6.45 21.07
CA MET A 370 -25.96 -7.82 21.60
C MET A 370 -24.53 -8.12 22.04
N LYS A 371 -23.55 -7.75 21.21
CA LYS A 371 -22.12 -7.88 21.51
C LYS A 371 -21.75 -7.10 22.78
N LEU A 372 -22.21 -5.85 22.90
CA LEU A 372 -21.94 -5.02 24.07
C LEU A 372 -22.55 -5.60 25.35
N ASN A 373 -23.78 -6.12 25.29
CA ASN A 373 -24.44 -6.72 26.45
C ASN A 373 -23.71 -7.99 26.91
N HIS A 374 -23.30 -8.85 25.96
CA HIS A 374 -22.50 -10.04 26.28
C HIS A 374 -21.19 -9.65 26.96
N TYR A 375 -20.49 -8.65 26.43
CA TYR A 375 -19.27 -8.12 27.02
C TYR A 375 -19.44 -7.62 28.46
N ILE A 376 -20.49 -6.82 28.72
CA ILE A 376 -20.75 -6.29 30.05
C ILE A 376 -21.01 -7.43 31.04
N SER A 377 -21.78 -8.44 30.65
CA SER A 377 -22.05 -9.62 31.48
C SER A 377 -20.76 -10.39 31.82
N GLU A 378 -19.89 -10.61 30.85
CA GLU A 378 -18.59 -11.28 31.06
C GLU A 378 -17.66 -10.45 31.95
N LEU A 379 -17.63 -9.12 31.77
CA LEU A 379 -16.85 -8.21 32.60
C LEU A 379 -17.32 -8.21 34.06
N GLU A 380 -18.64 -8.22 34.30
CA GLU A 380 -19.20 -8.32 35.64
C GLU A 380 -18.76 -9.59 36.37
N LEU A 381 -18.77 -10.72 35.67
CA LEU A 381 -18.29 -12.00 36.19
C LEU A 381 -16.78 -11.96 36.50
N ASP A 382 -15.97 -11.48 35.56
CA ASP A 382 -14.51 -11.39 35.72
C ASP A 382 -14.12 -10.49 36.91
N LEU A 383 -14.79 -9.35 37.08
CA LEU A 383 -14.53 -8.43 38.19
C LEU A 383 -14.97 -9.01 39.54
N ALA A 384 -16.09 -9.73 39.58
CA ALA A 384 -16.55 -10.41 40.79
C ALA A 384 -15.57 -11.50 41.24
N GLN A 385 -15.04 -12.30 40.31
CA GLN A 385 -14.02 -13.32 40.58
C GLN A 385 -12.71 -12.71 41.10
N GLN A 386 -12.36 -11.51 40.64
CA GLN A 386 -11.18 -10.78 41.10
C GLN A 386 -11.42 -9.99 42.40
N HIS A 387 -12.60 -10.12 43.04
CA HIS A 387 -13.02 -9.37 44.22
C HIS A 387 -12.90 -7.84 44.05
N LYS A 388 -13.12 -7.33 42.82
CA LYS A 388 -13.09 -5.90 42.52
C LYS A 388 -14.43 -5.25 42.92
N SER A 389 -14.37 -3.98 43.35
CA SER A 389 -15.57 -3.27 43.78
C SER A 389 -16.47 -2.89 42.59
N ILE A 390 -17.77 -2.76 42.84
CA ILE A 390 -18.75 -2.29 41.84
C ILE A 390 -18.42 -0.88 41.30
N ASP A 391 -17.66 -0.07 42.05
CA ASP A 391 -17.16 1.23 41.60
C ASP A 391 -16.20 1.10 40.41
N VAL A 392 -15.38 0.04 40.35
CA VAL A 392 -14.50 -0.26 39.21
C VAL A 392 -15.34 -0.50 37.95
N LEU A 393 -16.37 -1.34 38.04
CA LEU A 393 -17.27 -1.61 36.93
C LEU A 393 -17.92 -0.32 36.40
N LYS A 394 -18.48 0.50 37.31
CA LYS A 394 -19.11 1.78 36.94
C LYS A 394 -18.13 2.71 36.23
N LYS A 395 -16.89 2.80 36.71
CA LYS A 395 -15.84 3.62 36.08
C LYS A 395 -15.42 3.09 34.71
N ILE A 396 -15.28 1.77 34.53
CA ILE A 396 -14.99 1.16 33.22
C ILE A 396 -16.13 1.45 32.23
N GLN A 397 -17.39 1.26 32.67
CA GLN A 397 -18.57 1.57 31.87
C GLN A 397 -18.64 3.06 31.51
N ALA A 398 -18.25 3.96 32.42
CA ALA A 398 -18.19 5.39 32.18
C ALA A 398 -17.12 5.78 31.16
N ILE A 399 -15.97 5.09 31.13
CA ILE A 399 -14.90 5.31 30.13
C ILE A 399 -15.40 4.94 28.73
N GLY A 400 -16.13 3.83 28.59
CA GLY A 400 -16.79 3.39 27.35
C GLY A 400 -15.87 3.01 26.17
N THR A 401 -14.57 3.33 26.23
CA THR A 401 -13.58 3.06 25.16
C THR A 401 -12.93 1.70 25.24
N ASP A 402 -13.19 0.93 26.29
CA ASP A 402 -12.72 -0.44 26.40
C ASP A 402 -13.35 -1.28 25.26
N TYR A 403 -14.67 -1.14 25.05
CA TYR A 403 -15.38 -1.82 23.97
C TYR A 403 -15.38 -1.07 22.62
N GLY A 404 -15.09 0.24 22.64
CA GLY A 404 -15.14 1.10 21.47
C GLY A 404 -13.83 1.13 20.66
N LEU A 405 -13.93 1.28 19.35
CA LEU A 405 -12.76 1.37 18.45
C LEU A 405 -12.02 2.73 18.51
N GLU A 406 -12.58 3.74 19.19
CA GLU A 406 -11.96 5.06 19.35
C GLU A 406 -11.10 5.14 20.61
N ILE A 407 -9.91 5.75 20.50
CA ILE A 407 -9.00 5.96 21.62
C ILE A 407 -9.35 7.22 22.40
N ASN A 408 -9.54 7.05 23.71
CA ASN A 408 -9.66 8.15 24.65
C ASN A 408 -8.28 8.73 24.97
N CYS A 409 -7.88 9.76 24.22
CA CYS A 409 -6.58 10.43 24.43
C CYS A 409 -6.49 11.08 25.83
N ASP A 410 -7.60 11.52 26.42
CA ASP A 410 -7.60 12.05 27.79
C ASP A 410 -7.27 10.96 28.81
N LEU A 411 -7.77 9.73 28.61
CA LEU A 411 -7.41 8.58 29.45
C LEU A 411 -5.89 8.28 29.33
N VAL A 412 -5.34 8.29 28.12
CA VAL A 412 -3.90 8.11 27.89
C VAL A 412 -3.09 9.13 28.70
N VAL A 413 -3.47 10.41 28.63
CA VAL A 413 -2.81 11.48 29.39
C VAL A 413 -2.95 11.28 30.90
N SER A 414 -4.11 10.87 31.40
CA SER A 414 -4.29 10.57 32.83
C SER A 414 -3.46 9.38 33.32
N VAL A 415 -3.18 8.39 32.47
CA VAL A 415 -2.26 7.29 32.79
C VAL A 415 -0.82 7.78 32.84
N ILE A 416 -0.39 8.62 31.89
CA ILE A 416 0.93 9.27 31.93
C ILE A 416 1.09 10.07 33.23
N GLU A 417 0.08 10.85 33.63
CA GLU A 417 0.07 11.59 34.90
C GLU A 417 0.13 10.68 36.12
N LEU A 418 -0.52 9.51 36.09
CA LEU A 418 -0.41 8.52 37.15
C LEU A 418 1.03 8.02 37.29
N ILE A 419 1.66 7.60 36.18
CA ILE A 419 3.04 7.10 36.18
C ILE A 419 4.02 8.19 36.65
N CYS A 420 3.83 9.44 36.23
CA CYS A 420 4.62 10.59 36.68
C CYS A 420 4.46 10.91 38.18
N ARG A 421 3.33 10.55 38.80
CA ARG A 421 3.14 10.68 40.26
C ARG A 421 3.79 9.54 41.05
N ILE A 422 3.82 8.34 40.47
CA ILE A 422 4.36 7.14 41.14
C ILE A 422 5.89 7.14 41.10
N SER A 423 6.49 7.56 39.99
CA SER A 423 7.93 7.60 39.80
C SER A 423 8.34 8.78 38.93
N SER A 424 9.49 9.39 39.22
CA SER A 424 10.08 10.48 38.44
C SER A 424 11.11 10.02 37.40
N GLN A 425 11.53 8.75 37.45
CA GLN A 425 12.58 8.19 36.58
C GLN A 425 12.01 7.31 35.47
N GLY A 426 12.76 7.20 34.37
CA GLY A 426 12.54 6.22 33.31
C GLY A 426 11.63 6.66 32.17
N THR A 427 11.94 6.22 30.96
CA THR A 427 11.22 6.62 29.75
C THR A 427 9.87 5.91 29.63
N ILE A 428 8.84 6.67 29.23
CA ILE A 428 7.49 6.17 28.96
C ILE A 428 7.33 6.03 27.45
N LEU A 429 7.01 4.82 26.98
CA LEU A 429 6.65 4.54 25.59
C LEU A 429 5.14 4.28 25.49
N VAL A 430 4.45 5.03 24.63
CA VAL A 430 3.00 4.93 24.43
C VAL A 430 2.71 4.43 23.03
N PHE A 431 1.93 3.36 22.91
CA PHE A 431 1.46 2.83 21.63
C PHE A 431 0.08 3.40 21.28
N LEU A 432 0.01 4.16 20.17
CA LEU A 432 -1.19 4.80 19.64
C LEU A 432 -1.50 4.29 18.21
N PRO A 433 -2.78 4.29 17.78
CA PRO A 433 -3.16 3.75 16.46
C PRO A 433 -2.58 4.50 15.26
N GLY A 434 -2.36 5.81 15.39
CA GLY A 434 -1.91 6.63 14.26
C GLY A 434 -1.58 8.07 14.63
N TRP A 435 -1.29 8.84 13.59
CA TRP A 435 -0.85 10.24 13.72
C TRP A 435 -1.88 11.14 14.42
N SER A 436 -3.17 11.00 14.13
CA SER A 436 -4.23 11.82 14.75
C SER A 436 -4.21 11.74 16.28
N GLU A 437 -4.01 10.54 16.82
CA GLU A 437 -3.97 10.32 18.27
C GLU A 437 -2.66 10.81 18.87
N ILE A 438 -1.52 10.65 18.18
CA ILE A 438 -0.21 11.21 18.60
C ILE A 438 -0.30 12.73 18.75
N VAL A 439 -0.87 13.41 17.75
CA VAL A 439 -1.04 14.86 17.76
C VAL A 439 -1.96 15.29 18.89
N LYS A 440 -3.11 14.63 19.05
CA LYS A 440 -4.08 14.94 20.11
C LYS A 440 -3.48 14.75 21.51
N CYS A 441 -2.76 13.65 21.75
CA CYS A 441 -2.08 13.41 23.02
C CYS A 441 -0.99 14.46 23.29
N THR A 442 -0.22 14.85 22.28
CA THR A 442 0.80 15.91 22.41
C THR A 442 0.18 17.24 22.81
N GLN A 443 -0.93 17.63 22.17
CA GLN A 443 -1.65 18.87 22.51
C GLN A 443 -2.20 18.82 23.94
N LEU A 444 -2.84 17.72 24.33
CA LEU A 444 -3.39 17.54 25.68
C LEU A 444 -2.29 17.59 26.75
N LEU A 445 -1.14 16.94 26.53
CA LEU A 445 0.00 17.00 27.45
C LEU A 445 0.56 18.41 27.59
N ARG A 446 0.68 19.16 26.48
CA ARG A 446 1.15 20.56 26.50
C ARG A 446 0.19 21.50 27.23
N GLN A 447 -1.11 21.20 27.24
CA GLN A 447 -2.12 21.98 27.97
C GLN A 447 -2.06 21.77 29.49
N ARG A 448 -1.41 20.69 29.98
CA ARG A 448 -1.22 20.42 31.42
C ARG A 448 0.01 21.17 31.92
N THR A 449 -0.10 22.48 32.17
CA THR A 449 1.01 23.42 32.40
C THR A 449 2.05 22.95 33.43
N LEU A 450 1.61 22.38 34.56
CA LEU A 450 2.51 21.89 35.62
C LEU A 450 3.26 20.61 35.25
N LEU A 451 2.68 19.77 34.37
CA LEU A 451 3.29 18.54 33.89
C LEU A 451 4.22 18.86 32.70
N ALA A 452 3.77 19.72 31.79
CA ALA A 452 4.47 20.03 30.54
C ALA A 452 5.89 20.57 30.73
N SER A 453 6.14 21.34 31.80
CA SER A 453 7.46 21.90 32.11
C SER A 453 8.53 20.85 32.45
N TYR A 454 8.10 19.63 32.80
CA TYR A 454 8.99 18.52 33.17
C TYR A 454 9.04 17.42 32.08
N LEU A 455 8.32 17.57 30.97
CA LEU A 455 8.23 16.52 29.94
C LEU A 455 9.03 16.84 28.68
N HIS A 456 9.76 15.84 28.19
CA HIS A 456 10.34 15.82 26.86
C HIS A 456 9.51 14.88 25.97
N ILE A 457 8.55 15.45 25.22
CA ILE A 457 7.56 14.71 24.43
C ILE A 457 8.07 14.53 23.00
N LEU A 458 8.29 13.29 22.58
CA LEU A 458 8.80 12.91 21.28
C LEU A 458 7.74 12.09 20.49
N PRO A 459 7.19 12.61 19.39
CA PRO A 459 6.35 11.82 18.51
C PRO A 459 7.22 10.85 17.69
N LEU A 460 6.71 9.64 17.45
CA LEU A 460 7.37 8.63 16.62
C LEU A 460 6.38 8.04 15.61
N HIS A 461 6.59 8.31 14.33
CA HIS A 461 5.73 7.86 13.24
C HIS A 461 6.55 7.68 11.96
N SER A 462 6.16 6.73 11.10
CA SER A 462 6.81 6.45 9.82
C SER A 462 6.81 7.60 8.79
N LEU A 463 6.07 8.68 9.08
CA LEU A 463 5.98 9.89 8.26
C LEU A 463 6.95 10.98 8.74
N LEU A 464 7.56 10.81 9.92
CA LEU A 464 8.55 11.75 10.42
C LEU A 464 9.85 11.61 9.65
N PRO A 465 10.61 12.70 9.46
CA PRO A 465 11.98 12.62 8.95
C PRO A 465 12.86 11.70 9.81
N LEU A 466 13.84 11.05 9.18
CA LEU A 466 14.74 10.10 9.86
C LEU A 466 15.45 10.74 11.06
N HIS A 467 15.91 11.99 10.97
CA HIS A 467 16.59 12.64 12.09
C HIS A 467 15.68 12.77 13.32
N ASN A 468 14.40 13.14 13.15
CA ASN A 468 13.44 13.17 14.26
C ASN A 468 13.12 11.78 14.80
N GLN A 469 13.17 10.74 13.96
CA GLN A 469 13.05 9.36 14.44
C GLN A 469 14.28 8.95 15.27
N HIS A 470 15.46 9.51 15.00
CA HIS A 470 16.68 9.22 15.75
C HIS A 470 16.75 9.94 17.11
N GLU A 471 16.09 11.09 17.27
CA GLU A 471 16.03 11.83 18.55
C GLU A 471 15.52 10.94 19.72
N ILE A 472 14.74 9.89 19.43
CA ILE A 472 14.24 8.96 20.44
C ILE A 472 15.34 8.11 21.11
N PHE A 473 16.53 8.01 20.53
CA PHE A 473 17.65 7.26 21.11
C PHE A 473 18.47 8.12 22.09
N ASP A 474 18.38 9.44 21.96
CA ASP A 474 19.14 10.36 22.79
C ASP A 474 18.50 10.47 24.20
N PRO A 475 19.32 10.72 25.25
CA PRO A 475 18.81 11.04 26.56
C PRO A 475 18.08 12.40 26.54
N PRO A 476 17.16 12.66 27.48
CA PRO A 476 16.51 13.97 27.57
C PRO A 476 17.55 15.09 27.76
N PRO A 477 17.35 16.28 27.17
CA PRO A 477 18.35 17.36 27.15
C PRO A 477 18.70 17.91 28.54
N HIS A 478 17.80 17.72 29.52
CA HIS A 478 18.07 18.03 30.92
C HIS A 478 17.68 16.84 31.81
N PRO A 479 18.45 16.55 32.88
CA PRO A 479 18.21 15.41 33.77
C PRO A 479 16.90 15.52 34.56
N THR A 480 16.34 16.72 34.67
CA THR A 480 15.03 16.98 35.29
C THR A 480 13.85 16.66 34.38
N LEU A 481 14.10 16.49 33.07
CA LEU A 481 13.04 16.19 32.10
C LEU A 481 12.83 14.69 31.98
N ARG A 482 11.57 14.26 32.01
CA ARG A 482 11.20 12.89 31.69
C ARG A 482 10.85 12.75 30.22
N LYS A 483 11.48 11.77 29.59
CA LYS A 483 11.25 11.41 28.19
C LYS A 483 9.95 10.61 28.03
N ILE A 484 9.11 11.06 27.10
CA ILE A 484 7.86 10.41 26.70
C ILE A 484 7.87 10.23 25.19
N ILE A 485 7.70 9.00 24.74
CA ILE A 485 7.66 8.66 23.32
C ILE A 485 6.23 8.26 22.96
N LEU A 486 5.61 9.01 22.05
CA LEU A 486 4.28 8.73 21.52
C LEU A 486 4.41 8.07 20.15
N SER A 487 4.21 6.76 20.07
CA SER A 487 4.55 5.94 18.90
C SER A 487 3.37 5.17 18.32
N THR A 488 3.44 4.86 17.02
CA THR A 488 2.65 3.76 16.43
C THR A 488 3.36 2.41 16.60
N SER A 489 2.93 1.37 15.88
CA SER A 489 3.60 0.06 15.83
C SER A 489 5.05 0.10 15.30
N ILE A 490 5.56 1.25 14.85
CA ILE A 490 6.96 1.39 14.42
C ILE A 490 7.97 1.05 15.54
N ALA A 491 7.63 1.29 16.81
CA ALA A 491 8.46 0.93 17.96
C ALA A 491 8.32 -0.54 18.40
N GLU A 492 7.46 -1.33 17.74
CA GLU A 492 7.08 -2.66 18.21
C GLU A 492 8.09 -3.76 17.90
N THR A 493 8.75 -3.73 16.73
CA THR A 493 9.71 -4.75 16.28
C THR A 493 11.09 -4.15 16.00
N SER A 494 11.19 -3.19 15.07
CA SER A 494 12.48 -2.81 14.45
C SER A 494 13.33 -1.74 15.16
N ILE A 495 12.88 -1.17 16.28
CA ILE A 495 13.58 -0.08 16.97
C ILE A 495 13.88 -0.49 18.41
N THR A 496 15.13 -0.39 18.85
CA THR A 496 15.56 -0.74 20.21
C THR A 496 15.84 0.52 21.02
N ILE A 497 14.97 0.83 22.00
CA ILE A 497 15.12 1.99 22.88
C ILE A 497 15.41 1.45 24.28
N ASP A 498 16.63 1.66 24.76
CA ASP A 498 17.17 0.91 25.91
C ASP A 498 16.71 1.47 27.27
N ASP A 499 16.30 2.74 27.33
CA ASP A 499 15.91 3.44 28.56
C ASP A 499 14.39 3.37 28.87
N VAL A 500 13.62 2.60 28.10
CA VAL A 500 12.18 2.40 28.30
C VAL A 500 11.92 1.46 29.49
N ILE A 501 11.20 1.96 30.49
CA ILE A 501 10.80 1.22 31.70
C ILE A 501 9.29 1.11 31.81
N TYR A 502 8.55 2.05 31.22
CA TYR A 502 7.08 2.07 31.25
C TYR A 502 6.54 1.98 29.83
N VAL A 503 5.67 1.02 29.60
CA VAL A 503 4.89 0.90 28.36
C VAL A 503 3.43 1.19 28.65
N ILE A 504 2.82 2.07 27.88
CA ILE A 504 1.37 2.30 27.86
C ILE A 504 0.84 1.74 26.54
N ASP A 505 0.01 0.71 26.60
CA ASP A 505 -0.54 0.05 25.43
C ASP A 505 -2.05 0.31 25.32
N THR A 506 -2.45 0.98 24.24
CA THR A 506 -3.86 1.19 23.93
C THR A 506 -4.57 -0.05 23.39
N GLY A 507 -3.83 -1.10 23.02
CA GLY A 507 -4.40 -2.33 22.44
C GLY A 507 -4.95 -2.14 21.03
N ARG A 508 -4.67 -0.99 20.39
CA ARG A 508 -5.20 -0.64 19.07
C ARG A 508 -4.08 -0.38 18.07
N THR A 509 -4.43 -0.59 16.80
CA THR A 509 -3.62 -0.23 15.64
C THR A 509 -4.55 0.16 14.49
N LYS A 510 -4.00 0.72 13.42
CA LYS A 510 -4.70 0.82 12.14
C LYS A 510 -4.27 -0.34 11.26
N ALA A 511 -5.18 -1.27 11.00
CA ALA A 511 -4.93 -2.37 10.08
C ALA A 511 -5.38 -1.98 8.67
N SER A 512 -4.54 -2.31 7.69
CA SER A 512 -4.93 -2.24 6.29
C SER A 512 -5.71 -3.50 5.95
N ASP A 513 -6.83 -3.32 5.25
CA ASP A 513 -7.62 -4.39 4.68
C ASP A 513 -8.02 -4.01 3.25
N TYR A 514 -8.42 -4.98 2.45
CA TYR A 514 -8.84 -4.77 1.08
C TYR A 514 -10.25 -5.31 0.88
N ASP A 515 -11.18 -4.40 0.65
CA ASP A 515 -12.57 -4.75 0.39
C ASP A 515 -12.73 -5.13 -1.09
N LEU A 516 -12.97 -6.41 -1.35
CA LEU A 516 -13.16 -6.96 -2.69
C LEU A 516 -14.43 -6.41 -3.37
N GLU A 517 -15.49 -6.13 -2.62
CA GLU A 517 -16.76 -5.62 -3.16
C GLU A 517 -16.60 -4.19 -3.65
N THR A 518 -16.00 -3.32 -2.82
CA THR A 518 -15.80 -1.91 -3.17
C THR A 518 -14.48 -1.64 -3.89
N GLN A 519 -13.64 -2.67 -4.05
CA GLN A 519 -12.31 -2.62 -4.63
C GLN A 519 -11.40 -1.54 -4.02
N GLY A 520 -11.56 -1.28 -2.72
CA GLY A 520 -10.93 -0.18 -2.01
C GLY A 520 -10.07 -0.63 -0.84
N LYS A 521 -9.01 0.14 -0.56
CA LYS A 521 -8.21 -0.04 0.65
C LYS A 521 -8.98 0.50 1.86
N CYS A 522 -9.07 -0.31 2.90
CA CYS A 522 -9.63 0.08 4.18
C CYS A 522 -8.49 0.24 5.19
N LEU A 523 -8.51 1.33 5.95
CA LEU A 523 -7.59 1.57 7.05
C LEU A 523 -8.42 1.85 8.30
N LEU A 524 -8.81 0.76 8.96
CA LEU A 524 -9.73 0.83 10.10
C LEU A 524 -8.96 0.64 11.41
N PRO A 525 -9.37 1.33 12.49
CA PRO A 525 -8.91 0.98 13.81
C PRO A 525 -9.32 -0.46 14.14
N THR A 526 -8.38 -1.28 14.57
CA THR A 526 -8.62 -2.67 15.00
C THR A 526 -7.88 -2.93 16.31
N HIS A 527 -8.25 -4.01 17.00
CA HIS A 527 -7.43 -4.54 18.08
C HIS A 527 -6.13 -5.10 17.49
N VAL A 528 -5.05 -4.97 18.26
CA VAL A 528 -3.81 -5.68 17.95
C VAL A 528 -3.95 -7.16 18.33
N SER A 529 -3.03 -8.01 17.87
CA SER A 529 -3.01 -9.40 18.31
C SER A 529 -2.37 -9.56 19.69
N ARG A 530 -2.61 -10.69 20.37
CA ARG A 530 -1.92 -11.05 21.62
C ARG A 530 -0.41 -11.16 21.42
N ALA A 531 0.04 -11.64 20.25
CA ALA A 531 1.45 -11.60 19.89
C ALA A 531 2.03 -10.17 19.87
N ASN A 532 1.30 -9.20 19.31
CA ASN A 532 1.72 -7.79 19.34
C ASN A 532 1.75 -7.26 20.78
N LEU A 533 0.75 -7.61 21.61
CA LEU A 533 0.71 -7.22 23.02
C LEU A 533 1.95 -7.71 23.79
N LEU A 534 2.41 -8.93 23.53
CA LEU A 534 3.63 -9.48 24.13
C LEU A 534 4.88 -8.72 23.67
N GLN A 535 4.98 -8.41 22.36
CA GLN A 535 6.10 -7.63 21.81
C GLN A 535 6.17 -6.23 22.41
N ARG A 536 5.03 -5.55 22.55
CA ARG A 536 4.93 -4.22 23.17
C ARG A 536 5.33 -4.24 24.64
N LYS A 537 4.85 -5.24 25.39
CA LYS A 537 5.23 -5.47 26.80
C LYS A 537 6.75 -5.65 26.94
N GLY A 538 7.37 -6.46 26.08
CA GLY A 538 8.82 -6.71 26.06
C GLY A 538 9.69 -5.46 25.86
N ARG A 539 9.11 -4.30 25.52
CA ARG A 539 9.84 -3.02 25.44
C ARG A 539 10.21 -2.41 26.78
N ALA A 540 9.55 -2.81 27.88
CA ALA A 540 9.80 -2.29 29.22
C ALA A 540 10.86 -3.06 30.03
N GLY A 541 11.23 -4.27 29.63
CA GLY A 541 12.03 -5.21 30.44
C GLY A 541 13.44 -5.49 29.93
N ARG A 542 14.03 -4.57 29.16
CA ARG A 542 15.30 -4.81 28.45
C ARG A 542 16.52 -4.64 29.33
N THR A 543 16.59 -3.52 30.05
CA THR A 543 17.77 -3.13 30.84
C THR A 543 17.56 -3.33 32.33
N GLN A 544 16.31 -3.34 32.79
CA GLN A 544 15.91 -3.51 34.19
C GLN A 544 14.43 -3.89 34.27
N PRO A 545 13.89 -4.24 35.46
CA PRO A 545 12.46 -4.51 35.62
C PRO A 545 11.60 -3.32 35.20
N GLY A 546 10.47 -3.61 34.56
CA GLY A 546 9.60 -2.59 33.98
C GLY A 546 8.11 -2.81 34.27
N GLU A 547 7.28 -1.89 33.80
CA GLU A 547 5.83 -1.93 33.94
C GLU A 547 5.11 -1.71 32.61
N CYS A 548 4.04 -2.46 32.38
CA CYS A 548 3.16 -2.34 31.22
C CYS A 548 1.73 -2.05 31.66
N TYR A 549 1.18 -0.92 31.21
CA TYR A 549 -0.17 -0.46 31.50
C TYR A 549 -1.04 -0.64 30.25
N ARG A 550 -2.02 -1.56 30.32
CA ARG A 550 -3.00 -1.82 29.26
C ARG A 550 -4.24 -0.96 29.49
N LEU A 551 -4.66 -0.21 28.48
CA LEU A 551 -5.86 0.66 28.54
C LEU A 551 -7.17 -0.08 28.26
N PHE A 552 -7.16 -1.40 28.37
CA PHE A 552 -8.29 -2.29 28.17
C PHE A 552 -8.33 -3.31 29.31
N THR A 553 -9.47 -3.97 29.49
CA THR A 553 -9.64 -4.99 30.52
C THR A 553 -9.19 -6.38 30.06
N ARG A 554 -8.94 -7.29 31.01
CA ARG A 554 -8.68 -8.72 30.70
C ARG A 554 -9.84 -9.37 29.94
N CYS A 555 -11.07 -9.00 30.30
CA CYS A 555 -12.28 -9.46 29.61
C CYS A 555 -12.24 -9.08 28.13
N ASN A 556 -11.89 -7.83 27.83
CA ASN A 556 -11.78 -7.36 26.45
C ASN A 556 -10.66 -8.04 25.67
N GLU A 557 -9.50 -8.27 26.30
CA GLU A 557 -8.42 -9.07 25.69
C GLU A 557 -8.89 -10.48 25.33
N ARG A 558 -9.61 -11.14 26.24
CA ARG A 558 -10.12 -12.50 26.05
C ARG A 558 -11.13 -12.58 24.90
N LEU A 559 -12.05 -11.63 24.82
CA LEU A 559 -13.18 -11.67 23.89
C LEU A 559 -12.88 -11.06 22.51
N SER A 560 -12.00 -10.06 22.43
CA SER A 560 -11.86 -9.23 21.22
C SER A 560 -10.52 -9.37 20.48
N PHE A 561 -9.47 -9.91 21.12
CA PHE A 561 -8.14 -9.95 20.56
C PHE A 561 -7.84 -11.34 19.96
N ILE A 562 -7.33 -11.34 18.74
CA ILE A 562 -6.84 -12.56 18.07
C ILE A 562 -5.42 -12.89 18.53
N ASP A 563 -5.00 -14.15 18.42
CA ASP A 563 -3.67 -14.56 18.91
C ASP A 563 -2.53 -13.99 18.07
N PHE A 564 -2.70 -13.97 16.74
CA PHE A 564 -1.66 -13.56 15.79
C PHE A 564 -2.20 -12.57 14.74
N PRO A 565 -1.36 -11.67 14.20
CA PRO A 565 -1.76 -10.82 13.09
C PRO A 565 -2.18 -11.65 11.88
N GLN A 566 -3.19 -11.19 11.15
CA GLN A 566 -3.55 -11.79 9.87
C GLN A 566 -2.45 -11.55 8.83
N ALA A 567 -2.24 -12.53 7.96
CA ALA A 567 -1.26 -12.44 6.89
C ALA A 567 -1.67 -11.40 5.84
N GLU A 568 -0.70 -10.63 5.35
CA GLU A 568 -0.93 -9.60 4.32
C GLU A 568 -1.44 -10.21 3.01
N MET A 569 -1.07 -11.47 2.73
CA MET A 569 -1.57 -12.23 1.59
C MET A 569 -3.11 -12.35 1.57
N ILE A 570 -3.77 -12.32 2.72
CA ILE A 570 -5.23 -12.42 2.82
C ILE A 570 -5.89 -11.04 2.65
N THR A 571 -5.24 -9.99 3.14
CA THR A 571 -5.84 -8.65 3.33
C THR A 571 -5.41 -7.62 2.27
N SER A 572 -4.64 -8.04 1.25
CA SER A 572 -4.07 -7.16 0.23
C SER A 572 -4.41 -7.59 -1.19
N ARG A 573 -4.18 -6.68 -2.15
CA ARG A 573 -4.30 -6.98 -3.58
C ARG A 573 -3.20 -7.94 -4.03
N LEU A 574 -3.57 -8.88 -4.90
CA LEU A 574 -2.68 -9.94 -5.36
C LEU A 574 -2.06 -9.67 -6.74
N ASP A 575 -2.30 -8.51 -7.36
CA ASP A 575 -1.90 -8.24 -8.76
C ASP A 575 -0.41 -8.48 -9.04
N ASN A 576 0.47 -7.94 -8.17
CA ASN A 576 1.91 -8.08 -8.32
C ASN A 576 2.37 -9.52 -8.06
N ILE A 577 1.75 -10.18 -7.07
CA ILE A 577 2.05 -11.59 -6.74
C ILE A 577 1.65 -12.50 -7.90
N TYR A 578 0.50 -12.23 -8.53
CA TYR A 578 0.05 -12.97 -9.69
C TYR A 578 1.02 -12.78 -10.87
N LEU A 579 1.44 -11.55 -11.17
CA LEU A 579 2.44 -11.28 -12.22
C LEU A 579 3.79 -11.94 -11.92
N GLN A 580 4.25 -11.89 -10.66
CA GLN A 580 5.48 -12.57 -10.24
C GLN A 580 5.35 -14.08 -10.43
N ALA A 581 4.25 -14.70 -10.02
CA ALA A 581 4.03 -16.13 -10.23
C ALA A 581 4.13 -16.50 -11.71
N LYS A 582 3.54 -15.69 -12.60
CA LYS A 582 3.65 -15.87 -14.05
C LYS A 582 5.06 -15.68 -14.58
N LEU A 583 5.86 -14.81 -13.96
CA LEU A 583 7.27 -14.60 -14.32
C LEU A 583 8.14 -15.80 -13.91
N PHE A 584 7.75 -16.54 -12.87
CA PHE A 584 8.36 -17.81 -12.47
C PHE A 584 7.82 -19.03 -13.24
N ASP A 585 7.24 -18.81 -14.43
CA ASP A 585 6.64 -19.84 -15.30
C ASP A 585 5.56 -20.70 -14.61
N ILE A 586 4.89 -20.17 -13.58
CA ILE A 586 3.76 -20.85 -12.95
C ILE A 586 2.52 -20.73 -13.83
N THR A 587 2.11 -21.85 -14.44
CA THR A 587 0.94 -21.92 -15.32
C THR A 587 -0.36 -21.73 -14.53
N ASP A 588 -0.58 -22.54 -13.49
CA ASP A 588 -1.74 -22.46 -12.60
C ASP A 588 -1.43 -21.68 -11.31
N VAL A 589 -1.60 -20.36 -11.39
CA VAL A 589 -1.38 -19.44 -10.27
C VAL A 589 -2.40 -19.67 -9.14
N LYS A 590 -3.62 -20.10 -9.48
CA LYS A 590 -4.67 -20.35 -8.48
C LYS A 590 -4.25 -21.49 -7.56
N THR A 591 -3.89 -22.65 -8.14
CA THR A 591 -3.41 -23.79 -7.36
C THR A 591 -2.11 -23.45 -6.62
N PHE A 592 -1.19 -22.73 -7.26
CA PHE A 592 0.05 -22.29 -6.61
C PHE A 592 -0.19 -21.46 -5.35
N LEU A 593 -1.09 -20.47 -5.39
CA LEU A 593 -1.37 -19.62 -4.22
C LEU A 593 -2.17 -20.34 -3.14
N GLN A 594 -2.87 -21.44 -3.48
CA GLN A 594 -3.51 -22.30 -2.48
C GLN A 594 -2.48 -23.11 -1.66
N ASP A 595 -1.23 -23.25 -2.14
CA ASP A 595 -0.14 -23.87 -1.37
C ASP A 595 0.45 -22.93 -0.30
N ALA A 596 -0.02 -21.69 -0.16
CA ALA A 596 0.47 -20.75 0.84
C ALA A 596 0.22 -21.22 2.28
N LEU A 597 0.99 -20.68 3.23
CA LEU A 597 0.80 -20.95 4.67
C LEU A 597 -0.60 -20.58 5.17
N ASP A 598 -1.11 -19.45 4.68
CA ASP A 598 -2.51 -19.05 4.78
C ASP A 598 -2.99 -18.66 3.37
N PRO A 599 -3.73 -19.52 2.67
CA PRO A 599 -4.13 -19.27 1.30
C PRO A 599 -5.10 -18.08 1.21
N PRO A 600 -4.95 -17.19 0.22
CA PRO A 600 -5.94 -16.15 -0.04
C PRO A 600 -7.24 -16.77 -0.56
N SER A 601 -8.34 -16.01 -0.47
CA SER A 601 -9.61 -16.45 -1.03
C SER A 601 -9.52 -16.60 -2.56
N ILE A 602 -10.23 -17.58 -3.09
CA ILE A 602 -10.33 -17.81 -4.54
C ILE A 602 -10.84 -16.57 -5.26
N GLU A 603 -11.82 -15.88 -4.65
CA GLU A 603 -12.38 -14.62 -5.17
C GLU A 603 -11.30 -13.54 -5.31
N ALA A 604 -10.40 -13.39 -4.33
CA ALA A 604 -9.31 -12.42 -4.40
C ALA A 604 -8.34 -12.72 -5.56
N ILE A 605 -8.04 -13.99 -5.80
CA ILE A 605 -7.19 -14.42 -6.94
C ILE A 605 -7.88 -14.10 -8.26
N GLU A 606 -9.15 -14.45 -8.41
CA GLU A 606 -9.94 -14.20 -9.63
C GLU A 606 -10.12 -12.70 -9.91
N HIS A 607 -10.24 -11.88 -8.86
CA HIS A 607 -10.24 -10.43 -8.98
C HIS A 607 -8.91 -9.88 -9.50
N ALA A 608 -7.78 -10.38 -9.01
CA ALA A 608 -6.46 -9.99 -9.50
C ALA A 608 -6.25 -10.41 -10.96
N GLU A 609 -6.64 -11.64 -11.31
CA GLU A 609 -6.59 -12.14 -12.69
C GLU A 609 -7.41 -11.28 -13.65
N LYS A 610 -8.66 -11.01 -13.30
CA LYS A 610 -9.56 -10.15 -14.09
C LYS A 610 -9.01 -8.74 -14.25
N PHE A 611 -8.43 -8.18 -13.19
CA PHE A 611 -7.82 -6.86 -13.25
C PHE A 611 -6.60 -6.83 -14.18
N LEU A 612 -5.72 -7.83 -14.10
CA LEU A 612 -4.55 -7.96 -14.97
C LEU A 612 -4.95 -8.16 -16.44
N TYR A 613 -6.04 -8.88 -16.69
CA TYR A 613 -6.65 -8.94 -18.02
C TYR A 613 -7.17 -7.57 -18.48
N ASP A 614 -7.94 -6.87 -17.64
CA ASP A 614 -8.54 -5.57 -17.98
C ASP A 614 -7.47 -4.49 -18.27
N ILE A 615 -6.28 -4.56 -17.67
CA ILE A 615 -5.16 -3.64 -17.99
C ILE A 615 -4.31 -4.10 -19.19
N GLY A 616 -4.56 -5.29 -19.75
CA GLY A 616 -3.83 -5.86 -20.89
C GLY A 616 -2.51 -6.53 -20.53
N ALA A 617 -2.32 -6.96 -19.29
CA ALA A 617 -1.13 -7.70 -18.86
C ALA A 617 -1.23 -9.22 -19.12
N LEU A 618 -2.46 -9.74 -19.21
CA LEU A 618 -2.75 -11.16 -19.46
C LEU A 618 -3.62 -11.35 -20.71
N ILE A 619 -3.48 -12.50 -21.34
CA ILE A 619 -4.31 -12.94 -22.46
C ILE A 619 -5.56 -13.67 -21.93
N SER A 620 -6.76 -13.22 -22.32
CA SER A 620 -8.08 -13.64 -21.79
C SER A 620 -8.37 -15.15 -21.68
N ASN A 621 -7.66 -15.98 -22.43
CA ASN A 621 -7.99 -17.41 -22.58
C ASN A 621 -6.86 -18.34 -22.12
N THR A 622 -5.60 -17.87 -22.17
CA THR A 622 -4.43 -18.67 -21.80
C THR A 622 -3.88 -18.27 -20.44
N ASN A 623 -4.25 -17.08 -19.93
CA ASN A 623 -3.64 -16.47 -18.75
C ASN A 623 -2.11 -16.35 -18.87
N GLU A 624 -1.59 -16.31 -20.09
CA GLU A 624 -0.18 -16.04 -20.36
C GLU A 624 0.09 -14.53 -20.32
N LEU A 625 1.34 -14.18 -20.02
CA LEU A 625 1.79 -12.78 -20.03
C LEU A 625 1.81 -12.24 -21.46
N THR A 626 1.24 -11.06 -21.65
CA THR A 626 1.48 -10.26 -22.87
C THR A 626 2.90 -9.70 -22.89
N SER A 627 3.34 -9.10 -24.00
CA SER A 627 4.68 -8.48 -24.05
C SER A 627 4.76 -7.31 -23.07
N MET A 628 3.69 -6.53 -22.97
CA MET A 628 3.56 -5.49 -21.94
C MET A 628 3.51 -6.12 -20.54
N GLY A 629 2.75 -7.21 -20.35
CA GLY A 629 2.65 -7.93 -19.08
C GLY A 629 4.00 -8.40 -18.54
N ARG A 630 4.89 -8.90 -19.43
CA ARG A 630 6.27 -9.24 -19.06
C ARG A 630 7.04 -8.04 -18.54
N ILE A 631 6.98 -6.89 -19.23
CA ILE A 631 7.65 -5.65 -18.74
C ILE A 631 7.06 -5.22 -17.39
N LEU A 632 5.74 -5.28 -17.22
CA LEU A 632 5.06 -4.95 -15.97
C LEU A 632 5.48 -5.85 -14.81
N ALA A 633 5.67 -7.15 -15.03
CA ALA A 633 6.09 -8.09 -14.00
C ALA A 633 7.50 -7.78 -13.45
N HIS A 634 8.41 -7.29 -14.28
CA HIS A 634 9.76 -6.90 -13.86
C HIS A 634 9.81 -5.50 -13.23
N LEU A 635 8.80 -4.66 -13.51
CA LEU A 635 8.73 -3.31 -12.98
C LEU A 635 8.41 -3.37 -11.47
N PRO A 636 9.25 -2.75 -10.61
CA PRO A 636 9.08 -2.84 -9.17
C PRO A 636 8.05 -1.82 -8.66
N MET A 637 6.82 -1.89 -9.16
CA MET A 637 5.69 -1.01 -8.81
C MET A 637 4.35 -1.71 -9.12
N ALA A 638 3.24 -1.10 -8.74
CA ALA A 638 1.92 -1.61 -9.13
C ALA A 638 1.75 -1.60 -10.67
N PRO A 639 1.01 -2.56 -11.27
CA PRO A 639 0.97 -2.74 -12.73
C PRO A 639 0.36 -1.54 -13.45
N GLN A 640 -0.60 -0.85 -12.81
CA GLN A 640 -1.19 0.42 -13.27
C GLN A 640 -0.14 1.52 -13.45
N ILE A 641 0.75 1.69 -12.46
CA ILE A 641 1.81 2.69 -12.49
C ILE A 641 2.87 2.29 -13.53
N GLY A 642 3.16 1.00 -13.65
CA GLY A 642 4.05 0.49 -14.70
C GLY A 642 3.52 0.77 -16.10
N LYS A 643 2.21 0.53 -16.32
CA LYS A 643 1.54 0.82 -17.59
C LYS A 643 1.58 2.31 -17.90
N LEU A 644 1.28 3.16 -16.91
CA LEU A 644 1.41 4.61 -17.04
C LEU A 644 2.81 5.00 -17.52
N LEU A 645 3.85 4.41 -16.92
CA LEU A 645 5.24 4.70 -17.24
C LEU A 645 5.61 4.32 -18.68
N ILE A 646 5.18 3.14 -19.12
CA ILE A 646 5.35 2.67 -20.51
C ILE A 646 4.64 3.62 -21.48
N LEU A 647 3.38 3.98 -21.20
CA LEU A 647 2.63 4.90 -22.04
C LEU A 647 3.26 6.30 -22.08
N GLY A 648 3.75 6.81 -20.96
CA GLY A 648 4.46 8.10 -20.92
C GLY A 648 5.69 8.11 -21.83
N TYR A 649 6.39 6.98 -21.96
CA TYR A 649 7.49 6.82 -22.89
C TYR A 649 7.02 6.79 -24.36
N LEU A 650 6.00 5.98 -24.67
CA LEU A 650 5.47 5.83 -26.04
C LEU A 650 4.82 7.12 -26.58
N PHE A 651 4.21 7.93 -25.73
CA PHE A 651 3.58 9.21 -26.08
C PHE A 651 4.52 10.42 -25.96
N SER A 652 5.82 10.18 -25.74
CA SER A 652 6.85 11.22 -25.65
C SER A 652 6.58 12.28 -24.56
N CYS A 653 6.03 11.88 -23.41
CA CYS A 653 5.90 12.73 -22.21
C CYS A 653 6.50 12.03 -20.98
N PHE A 654 7.67 11.43 -21.17
CA PHE A 654 8.26 10.51 -20.22
C PHE A 654 8.68 11.19 -18.91
N ASP A 655 9.29 12.36 -18.96
CA ASP A 655 9.83 13.08 -17.80
C ASP A 655 8.74 13.37 -16.73
N PRO A 656 7.61 14.05 -17.02
CA PRO A 656 6.58 14.29 -16.02
C PRO A 656 5.96 12.99 -15.50
N ILE A 657 5.66 12.02 -16.38
CA ILE A 657 5.07 10.74 -16.02
C ILE A 657 5.99 9.93 -15.11
N LEU A 658 7.29 9.88 -15.43
CA LEU A 658 8.30 9.23 -14.61
C LEU A 658 8.36 9.86 -13.20
N THR A 659 8.03 11.15 -13.05
CA THR A 659 8.05 11.83 -11.74
C THR A 659 6.86 11.36 -10.94
N ILE A 660 5.69 11.37 -11.58
CA ILE A 660 4.44 10.88 -11.00
C ILE A 660 4.61 9.42 -10.58
N ALA A 661 5.05 8.54 -11.48
CA ALA A 661 5.27 7.12 -11.21
C ALA A 661 6.26 6.88 -10.06
N SER A 662 7.33 7.66 -9.98
CA SER A 662 8.33 7.55 -8.89
C SER A 662 7.75 7.94 -7.54
N ILE A 663 6.91 8.98 -7.49
CA ILE A 663 6.30 9.46 -6.24
C ILE A 663 5.19 8.52 -5.79
N LEU A 664 4.30 8.09 -6.71
CA LEU A 664 3.22 7.13 -6.40
C LEU A 664 3.78 5.76 -5.96
N SER A 665 4.92 5.33 -6.50
CA SER A 665 5.56 4.06 -6.11
C SER A 665 6.37 4.15 -4.81
N TYR A 666 6.73 5.36 -4.36
CA TYR A 666 7.51 5.57 -3.14
C TYR A 666 6.63 6.15 -2.03
N ARG A 667 6.60 7.49 -1.88
CA ARG A 667 5.83 8.23 -0.87
C ARG A 667 5.69 9.70 -1.28
N ASP A 668 4.64 10.35 -0.74
CA ASP A 668 4.44 11.80 -0.79
C ASP A 668 5.64 12.52 -0.10
N PRO A 669 6.28 13.53 -0.75
CA PRO A 669 7.43 14.23 -0.20
C PRO A 669 7.08 15.25 0.91
N PHE A 670 5.81 15.61 1.10
CA PHE A 670 5.41 16.59 2.09
C PHE A 670 5.54 16.07 3.53
N VAL A 671 6.02 16.94 4.41
CA VAL A 671 6.01 16.74 5.87
C VAL A 671 4.77 17.44 6.42
N THR A 672 4.17 16.91 7.48
CA THR A 672 3.00 17.54 8.13
C THR A 672 3.28 17.93 9.58
N PRO A 673 4.05 19.02 9.83
CA PRO A 673 4.13 19.62 11.16
C PRO A 673 2.76 20.02 11.69
N ILE A 674 2.52 19.78 12.97
CA ILE A 674 1.22 19.99 13.64
C ILE A 674 0.76 21.45 13.54
N ASP A 675 1.69 22.39 13.72
CA ASP A 675 1.37 23.81 13.87
C ASP A 675 1.34 24.57 12.52
N LYS A 676 1.58 23.88 11.39
CA LYS A 676 1.78 24.52 10.07
C LYS A 676 0.85 24.00 8.97
N ILE A 677 -0.27 23.37 9.32
CA ILE A 677 -1.19 22.74 8.35
C ILE A 677 -1.70 23.73 7.31
N GLN A 678 -1.94 24.99 7.69
CA GLN A 678 -2.43 26.02 6.77
C GLN A 678 -1.36 26.50 5.78
N GLU A 679 -0.12 26.76 6.24
CA GLU A 679 1.04 27.10 5.39
C GLU A 679 1.31 26.00 4.35
N ILE A 680 1.14 24.73 4.72
CA ILE A 680 1.31 23.59 3.81
C ILE A 680 0.24 23.61 2.71
N LYS A 681 -1.01 23.91 3.05
CA LYS A 681 -2.11 23.99 2.06
C LYS A 681 -1.85 25.09 1.04
N GLU A 682 -1.41 26.26 1.50
CA GLU A 682 -1.05 27.39 0.64
C GLU A 682 0.14 27.04 -0.26
N THR A 683 1.15 26.36 0.28
CA THR A 683 2.29 25.85 -0.49
C THR A 683 1.84 24.89 -1.59
N ARG A 684 0.98 23.91 -1.27
CA ARG A 684 0.44 22.96 -2.27
C ARG A 684 -0.37 23.69 -3.35
N GLN A 685 -1.22 24.64 -2.97
CA GLN A 685 -1.98 25.45 -3.93
C GLN A 685 -1.08 26.28 -4.86
N ARG A 686 0.00 26.86 -4.33
CA ARG A 686 0.99 27.62 -5.12
C ARG A 686 1.60 26.78 -6.23
N PHE A 687 2.04 25.55 -5.92
CA PHE A 687 2.63 24.65 -6.92
C PHE A 687 1.60 24.02 -7.87
N GLY A 688 0.31 24.01 -7.49
CA GLY A 688 -0.76 23.50 -8.33
C GLY A 688 -1.05 24.35 -9.58
N GLU A 689 -0.60 25.61 -9.63
CA GLU A 689 -0.66 26.51 -10.81
C GLU A 689 -2.01 26.49 -11.57
N ARG A 690 -3.13 26.39 -10.84
CA ARG A 690 -4.51 26.26 -11.39
C ARG A 690 -4.80 25.01 -12.22
N THR A 691 -3.88 24.04 -12.29
CA THR A 691 -4.08 22.76 -13.01
C THR A 691 -5.17 21.87 -12.42
N MET A 692 -5.56 22.13 -11.16
CA MET A 692 -6.48 21.28 -10.38
C MET A 692 -6.04 19.81 -10.31
N SER A 693 -4.74 19.54 -10.46
CA SER A 693 -4.14 18.19 -10.42
C SER A 693 -3.11 18.08 -9.30
N ASP A 694 -3.36 17.18 -8.34
CA ASP A 694 -2.37 16.83 -7.31
C ASP A 694 -1.10 16.24 -7.92
N HIS A 695 -1.23 15.50 -9.03
CA HIS A 695 -0.10 14.86 -9.71
C HIS A 695 0.80 15.88 -10.42
N LEU A 696 0.22 16.85 -11.15
CA LEU A 696 0.98 17.91 -11.80
C LEU A 696 1.63 18.86 -10.79
N MET A 697 0.98 19.12 -9.65
CA MET A 697 1.60 19.85 -8.53
C MET A 697 2.91 19.17 -8.09
N LEU A 698 2.92 17.84 -7.97
CA LEU A 698 4.13 17.09 -7.60
C LEU A 698 5.22 17.16 -8.67
N VAL A 699 4.84 17.16 -9.96
CA VAL A 699 5.78 17.38 -11.08
C VAL A 699 6.43 18.76 -10.97
N ASN A 700 5.63 19.81 -10.74
CA ASN A 700 6.11 21.18 -10.62
C ASN A 700 7.08 21.34 -9.45
N ILE A 701 6.76 20.77 -8.29
CA ILE A 701 7.64 20.75 -7.11
C ILE A 701 8.99 20.10 -7.44
N TYR A 702 8.96 18.91 -8.05
CA TYR A 702 10.16 18.18 -8.40
C TYR A 702 11.03 18.96 -9.40
N LYS A 703 10.42 19.55 -10.43
CA LYS A 703 11.11 20.38 -11.45
C LYS A 703 11.81 21.57 -10.79
N GLN A 704 11.13 22.31 -9.92
CA GLN A 704 11.72 23.45 -9.22
C GLN A 704 12.83 23.03 -8.23
N TRP A 705 12.67 21.91 -7.52
CA TRP A 705 13.70 21.37 -6.64
C TRP A 705 14.94 20.89 -7.42
N LYS A 706 14.75 20.24 -8.57
CA LYS A 706 15.85 19.72 -9.39
C LYS A 706 16.69 20.86 -9.99
N ASN A 707 16.05 21.98 -10.33
CA ASN A 707 16.68 23.18 -10.89
C ASN A 707 17.54 23.98 -9.89
N GLN A 708 17.46 23.68 -8.59
CA GLN A 708 18.33 24.30 -7.59
C GLN A 708 19.79 23.88 -7.82
N ARG A 709 20.72 24.85 -7.75
CA ARG A 709 22.12 24.67 -8.18
C ARG A 709 22.93 23.82 -7.20
N THR A 710 22.86 24.13 -5.91
CA THR A 710 23.66 23.45 -4.89
C THR A 710 22.82 22.53 -4.00
N TYR A 711 23.47 21.57 -3.32
CA TYR A 711 22.81 20.76 -2.30
C TYR A 711 22.23 21.59 -1.15
N ARG A 712 22.87 22.73 -0.83
CA ARG A 712 22.38 23.67 0.17
C ARG A 712 21.07 24.31 -0.27
N ASP A 713 21.00 24.79 -1.51
CA ASP A 713 19.78 25.39 -2.08
C ASP A 713 18.65 24.36 -2.17
N LYS A 714 18.96 23.11 -2.51
CA LYS A 714 18.00 22.00 -2.50
C LYS A 714 17.42 21.74 -1.11
N ASN A 715 18.26 21.73 -0.09
CA ASN A 715 17.81 21.55 1.29
C ASN A 715 17.00 22.75 1.78
N GLN A 716 17.41 23.96 1.42
CA GLN A 716 16.69 25.20 1.73
C GLN A 716 15.31 25.21 1.07
N PHE A 717 15.23 24.87 -0.22
CA PHE A 717 13.97 24.71 -0.93
C PHE A 717 13.07 23.68 -0.23
N CYS A 718 13.62 22.55 0.20
CA CYS A 718 12.83 21.57 0.95
C CYS A 718 12.27 22.13 2.25
N TYR A 719 13.09 22.87 3.01
CA TYR A 719 12.68 23.49 4.26
C TYR A 719 11.57 24.53 4.07
N GLU A 720 11.73 25.45 3.11
CA GLU A 720 10.77 26.51 2.81
C GLU A 720 9.42 26.00 2.28
N ASN A 721 9.41 24.80 1.71
CA ASN A 721 8.23 24.20 1.07
C ASN A 721 7.65 23.00 1.83
N PHE A 722 8.09 22.76 3.08
CA PHE A 722 7.63 21.64 3.91
C PHE A 722 7.85 20.27 3.27
N LEU A 723 8.97 20.08 2.57
CA LEU A 723 9.35 18.83 1.92
C LEU A 723 10.44 18.10 2.70
N ASN A 724 10.41 16.78 2.67
CA ASN A 724 11.46 15.95 3.23
C ASN A 724 12.62 15.80 2.22
N SER A 725 13.79 16.35 2.56
CA SER A 725 14.97 16.33 1.68
C SER A 725 15.46 14.92 1.35
N ASN A 726 15.36 13.97 2.28
CA ASN A 726 15.72 12.58 2.05
C ASN A 726 14.71 11.89 1.13
N HIS A 727 13.41 12.17 1.27
CA HIS A 727 12.40 11.67 0.33
C HIS A 727 12.64 12.22 -1.07
N MET A 728 12.91 13.52 -1.23
CA MET A 728 13.21 14.10 -2.55
C MET A 728 14.44 13.46 -3.22
N LYS A 729 15.53 13.25 -2.47
CA LYS A 729 16.71 12.53 -2.97
C LYS A 729 16.39 11.09 -3.36
N MET A 730 15.57 10.39 -2.56
CA MET A 730 15.15 9.03 -2.85
C MET A 730 14.25 8.96 -4.08
N ILE A 731 13.31 9.91 -4.25
CA ILE A 731 12.48 10.05 -5.44
C ILE A 731 13.35 10.25 -6.68
N ASP A 732 14.36 11.12 -6.65
CA ASP A 732 15.32 11.32 -7.75
C ASP A 732 16.10 10.02 -8.06
N LYS A 733 16.50 9.25 -7.04
CA LYS A 733 17.14 7.93 -7.23
C LYS A 733 16.18 6.93 -7.90
N VAL A 734 14.96 6.77 -7.39
CA VAL A 734 13.92 5.89 -7.98
C VAL A 734 13.71 6.27 -9.44
N ARG A 735 13.56 7.57 -9.69
CA ARG A 735 13.34 8.15 -11.01
C ARG A 735 14.43 7.80 -12.01
N ASN A 736 15.70 7.94 -11.63
CA ASN A 736 16.81 7.60 -12.52
C ASN A 736 16.86 6.10 -12.82
N GLN A 737 16.55 5.25 -11.85
CA GLN A 737 16.52 3.80 -12.11
C GLN A 737 15.37 3.38 -13.02
N LEU A 738 14.18 3.93 -12.80
CA LEU A 738 13.04 3.69 -13.68
C LEU A 738 13.31 4.23 -15.10
N ARG A 739 14.03 5.36 -15.21
CA ARG A 739 14.52 5.87 -16.50
C ARG A 739 15.41 4.85 -17.19
N HIS A 740 16.46 4.38 -16.52
CA HIS A 740 17.38 3.39 -17.09
C HIS A 740 16.65 2.10 -17.47
N LEU A 741 15.83 1.55 -16.57
CA LEU A 741 15.09 0.33 -16.81
C LEU A 741 14.18 0.43 -18.05
N ILE A 742 13.42 1.52 -18.18
CA ILE A 742 12.57 1.75 -19.36
C ILE A 742 13.43 1.98 -20.61
N GLN A 743 14.51 2.77 -20.51
CA GLN A 743 15.42 2.99 -21.63
C GLN A 743 16.06 1.69 -22.11
N ASP A 744 16.41 0.77 -21.21
CA ASP A 744 16.97 -0.54 -21.54
C ASP A 744 15.92 -1.45 -22.21
N TYR A 745 14.66 -1.38 -21.75
CA TYR A 745 13.55 -2.05 -22.44
C TYR A 745 13.30 -1.50 -23.84
N PHE A 746 13.54 -0.20 -24.07
CA PHE A 746 13.31 0.47 -25.35
C PHE A 746 14.61 0.97 -26.02
N ALA A 747 15.73 0.28 -25.81
CA ALA A 747 17.10 0.78 -26.08
C ALA A 747 17.37 1.30 -27.51
N SER A 748 16.59 0.87 -28.51
CA SER A 748 16.73 1.33 -29.90
C SER A 748 15.85 2.53 -30.25
N TYR A 749 15.16 3.14 -29.29
CA TYR A 749 14.39 4.36 -29.50
C TYR A 749 15.28 5.61 -29.42
N THR A 750 15.53 6.23 -30.57
CA THR A 750 16.33 7.47 -30.71
C THR A 750 15.49 8.75 -30.68
N GLY A 751 14.16 8.65 -30.53
CA GLY A 751 13.26 9.80 -30.50
C GLY A 751 13.37 10.61 -29.20
N ASP A 752 12.99 11.89 -29.25
CA ASP A 752 12.82 12.68 -28.04
C ASP A 752 11.61 12.17 -27.25
N ALA A 753 11.89 11.39 -26.20
CA ALA A 753 10.88 10.87 -25.27
C ALA A 753 10.13 11.96 -24.46
N ASN A 754 10.40 13.25 -24.72
CA ASN A 754 9.81 14.38 -24.01
C ASN A 754 9.24 15.48 -24.91
N LYS A 755 9.04 15.22 -26.21
CA LYS A 755 8.39 16.15 -27.16
C LYS A 755 7.08 16.76 -26.60
N ASN A 756 6.30 15.94 -25.89
CA ASN A 756 4.99 16.31 -25.34
C ASN A 756 5.00 16.58 -23.82
N GLN A 757 6.15 16.80 -23.19
CA GLN A 757 6.27 16.94 -21.73
C GLN A 757 5.49 18.10 -21.09
N ASN A 758 5.14 19.13 -21.87
CA ASN A 758 4.38 20.29 -21.39
C ASN A 758 2.87 20.18 -21.69
N ASN A 759 2.42 19.08 -22.30
CA ASN A 759 1.00 18.87 -22.60
C ASN A 759 0.30 18.26 -21.38
N ASN A 760 -0.20 19.12 -20.48
CA ASN A 760 -0.88 18.71 -19.25
C ASN A 760 -2.13 17.87 -19.52
N ASP A 761 -2.89 18.17 -20.57
CA ASP A 761 -4.09 17.42 -20.95
C ASP A 761 -3.73 16.00 -21.38
N LEU A 762 -2.62 15.82 -22.11
CA LEU A 762 -2.09 14.50 -22.45
C LEU A 762 -1.64 13.74 -21.21
N ILE A 763 -0.90 14.40 -20.30
CA ILE A 763 -0.45 13.77 -19.05
C ILE A 763 -1.67 13.27 -18.25
N CYS A 764 -2.71 14.08 -18.08
CA CYS A 764 -3.96 13.68 -17.43
C CYS A 764 -4.70 12.55 -18.18
N ALA A 765 -4.70 12.58 -19.52
CA ALA A 765 -5.29 11.49 -20.32
C ALA A 765 -4.54 10.16 -20.14
N LEU A 766 -3.21 10.19 -20.06
CA LEU A 766 -2.42 8.99 -19.79
C LEU A 766 -2.56 8.53 -18.33
N MET A 767 -2.73 9.44 -17.38
CA MET A 767 -3.10 9.08 -16.00
C MET A 767 -4.42 8.30 -15.98
N CYS A 768 -5.41 8.70 -16.79
CA CYS A 768 -6.62 7.90 -17.00
C CYS A 768 -6.28 6.49 -17.48
N ALA A 769 -5.45 6.35 -18.52
CA ALA A 769 -5.04 5.05 -19.05
C ALA A 769 -4.31 4.14 -18.04
N GLY A 770 -3.43 4.75 -17.24
CA GLY A 770 -2.60 4.05 -16.27
C GLY A 770 -3.34 3.67 -15.00
N LEU A 771 -4.15 4.57 -14.44
CA LEU A 771 -4.84 4.35 -13.17
C LEU A 771 -6.26 3.77 -13.33
N TYR A 772 -6.77 3.60 -14.55
CA TYR A 772 -8.04 2.91 -14.79
C TYR A 772 -8.04 1.52 -14.11
N PRO A 773 -9.13 1.10 -13.43
CA PRO A 773 -10.48 1.68 -13.41
C PRO A 773 -10.74 2.71 -12.29
N ASN A 774 -9.71 3.33 -11.70
CA ASN A 774 -9.86 4.28 -10.59
C ASN A 774 -10.39 5.64 -11.07
N ILE A 775 -11.70 5.66 -11.37
CA ILE A 775 -12.43 6.81 -11.90
C ILE A 775 -13.51 7.23 -10.90
N ALA A 776 -13.63 8.54 -10.70
CA ALA A 776 -14.69 9.15 -9.91
C ALA A 776 -15.39 10.25 -10.72
N ARG A 777 -16.65 10.50 -10.39
CA ARG A 777 -17.46 11.60 -10.93
C ARG A 777 -17.85 12.56 -9.82
N ILE A 778 -17.79 13.86 -10.08
CA ILE A 778 -18.31 14.88 -9.16
C ILE A 778 -19.84 14.83 -9.18
N ARG A 779 -20.43 14.63 -8.00
CA ARG A 779 -21.87 14.68 -7.81
C ARG A 779 -22.27 16.08 -7.37
N LEU A 780 -22.65 16.92 -8.33
CA LEU A 780 -23.14 18.28 -8.09
C LEU A 780 -24.53 18.28 -7.44
N SER A 781 -24.78 19.26 -6.56
CA SER A 781 -26.10 19.49 -5.97
C SER A 781 -27.08 19.95 -7.03
N PRO A 782 -28.35 19.50 -7.04
CA PRO A 782 -29.38 20.09 -7.88
C PRO A 782 -29.56 21.60 -7.62
N ASN A 783 -29.31 22.03 -6.37
CA ASN A 783 -29.37 23.43 -6.01
C ASN A 783 -28.12 24.17 -6.54
N LYS A 784 -28.34 25.11 -7.47
CA LYS A 784 -27.30 25.90 -8.14
C LYS A 784 -26.57 26.89 -7.23
N SER A 785 -27.12 27.21 -6.04
CA SER A 785 -26.49 28.10 -5.04
C SER A 785 -25.79 27.34 -3.90
N SER A 786 -25.60 26.03 -4.05
CA SER A 786 -25.07 25.19 -2.99
C SER A 786 -23.56 25.39 -2.81
N LYS A 787 -23.17 26.00 -1.69
CA LYS A 787 -21.75 26.15 -1.27
C LYS A 787 -21.20 24.93 -0.51
N ARG A 788 -21.82 23.77 -0.66
CA ARG A 788 -21.37 22.55 0.05
C ARG A 788 -20.06 22.02 -0.55
N PRO A 789 -19.27 21.26 0.23
CA PRO A 789 -18.12 20.53 -0.30
C PRO A 789 -18.53 19.58 -1.43
N CYS A 790 -17.71 19.48 -2.46
CA CYS A 790 -17.93 18.52 -3.54
C CYS A 790 -17.95 17.09 -2.99
N LEU A 791 -18.97 16.32 -3.40
CA LEU A 791 -19.01 14.88 -3.16
C LEU A 791 -18.63 14.16 -4.43
N LEU A 792 -17.82 13.13 -4.29
CA LEU A 792 -17.46 12.22 -5.37
C LEU A 792 -18.35 10.97 -5.32
N GLU A 793 -18.55 10.38 -6.50
CA GLU A 793 -19.08 9.03 -6.64
C GLU A 793 -18.16 8.19 -7.52
N THR A 794 -18.08 6.91 -7.21
CA THR A 794 -17.40 5.86 -7.98
C THR A 794 -18.47 4.86 -8.43
N LYS A 795 -18.05 3.82 -9.15
CA LYS A 795 -18.90 2.69 -9.51
C LYS A 795 -19.64 2.07 -8.33
N PHE A 796 -18.96 1.95 -7.18
CA PHE A 796 -19.47 1.24 -6.01
C PHE A 796 -20.07 2.20 -4.98
N GLU A 797 -19.52 3.39 -4.80
CA GLU A 797 -19.90 4.30 -3.72
C GLU A 797 -20.41 5.65 -4.22
N LYS A 798 -21.53 6.11 -3.65
CA LYS A 798 -22.23 7.33 -4.10
C LYS A 798 -21.84 8.61 -3.34
N ARG A 799 -21.03 8.48 -2.29
CA ARG A 799 -20.66 9.57 -1.38
C ARG A 799 -19.24 9.37 -0.87
N ILE A 800 -18.29 10.00 -1.54
CA ILE A 800 -16.88 10.00 -1.21
C ILE A 800 -16.43 11.46 -1.01
N LEU A 801 -15.52 11.69 -0.07
CA LEU A 801 -14.94 13.00 0.21
C LEU A 801 -13.55 13.11 -0.42
N ILE A 802 -13.15 14.32 -0.79
CA ILE A 802 -11.77 14.61 -1.16
C ILE A 802 -10.95 14.74 0.13
N HIS A 803 -9.82 14.05 0.21
CA HIS A 803 -8.98 14.07 1.41
C HIS A 803 -8.43 15.48 1.66
N PRO A 804 -8.35 15.96 2.93
CA PRO A 804 -7.85 17.30 3.27
C PRO A 804 -6.43 17.65 2.79
N ARG A 805 -5.65 16.66 2.34
CA ARG A 805 -4.30 16.82 1.79
C ARG A 805 -4.29 17.30 0.34
N SER A 806 -5.34 17.00 -0.41
CA SER A 806 -5.43 17.36 -1.83
C SER A 806 -5.56 18.87 -1.99
N ILE A 807 -4.96 19.43 -3.04
CA ILE A 807 -5.16 20.85 -3.40
C ILE A 807 -6.63 21.17 -3.67
N ASN A 808 -7.41 20.16 -4.01
CA ASN A 808 -8.81 20.23 -4.37
C ASN A 808 -9.77 19.98 -3.18
N ALA A 809 -9.25 19.81 -1.96
CA ALA A 809 -10.08 19.53 -0.77
C ALA A 809 -11.10 20.62 -0.44
N GLN A 810 -10.85 21.84 -0.89
CA GLN A 810 -11.72 22.99 -0.67
C GLN A 810 -12.71 23.25 -1.82
N LEU A 811 -12.69 22.47 -2.90
CA LEU A 811 -13.63 22.64 -4.01
C LEU A 811 -15.08 22.57 -3.52
N ARG A 812 -15.88 23.56 -3.94
CA ARG A 812 -17.33 23.61 -3.72
C ARG A 812 -18.05 23.41 -5.06
N ASP A 813 -19.33 23.01 -4.97
CA ASP A 813 -20.16 22.79 -6.16
C ASP A 813 -20.21 24.05 -7.05
N ASP A 814 -20.25 25.25 -6.46
CA ASP A 814 -20.21 26.51 -7.21
C ASP A 814 -18.88 26.74 -7.94
N ASP A 815 -17.75 26.31 -7.38
CA ASP A 815 -16.44 26.49 -8.02
C ASP A 815 -16.36 25.67 -9.29
N ILE A 816 -16.88 24.44 -9.29
CA ILE A 816 -16.97 23.60 -10.51
C ILE A 816 -17.89 24.23 -11.55
N ARG A 817 -19.01 24.82 -11.11
CA ARG A 817 -19.95 25.51 -12.02
C ARG A 817 -19.35 26.78 -12.63
N ARG A 818 -18.57 27.53 -11.86
CA ARG A 818 -17.95 28.82 -12.27
C ARG A 818 -16.62 28.65 -13.01
N SER A 819 -15.85 27.61 -12.69
CA SER A 819 -14.48 27.44 -13.18
C SER A 819 -14.35 27.13 -14.68
N ALA A 820 -15.46 27.14 -15.44
CA ALA A 820 -15.48 26.54 -16.78
C ALA A 820 -14.85 25.13 -16.73
N ALA A 821 -15.01 24.39 -15.61
CA ALA A 821 -14.43 23.06 -15.44
C ALA A 821 -14.79 22.24 -16.67
N GLN A 822 -13.76 21.77 -17.36
CA GLN A 822 -13.93 21.09 -18.64
C GLN A 822 -14.45 19.67 -18.49
N SER A 823 -14.52 19.14 -17.26
CA SER A 823 -15.13 17.85 -16.98
C SER A 823 -15.55 17.70 -15.52
N THR A 824 -16.46 16.76 -15.26
CA THR A 824 -16.82 16.29 -13.91
C THR A 824 -16.10 14.98 -13.55
N LEU A 825 -15.26 14.48 -14.46
CA LEU A 825 -14.56 13.21 -14.33
C LEU A 825 -13.18 13.41 -13.72
N ILE A 826 -12.84 12.50 -12.81
CA ILE A 826 -11.61 12.51 -12.04
C ILE A 826 -10.98 11.13 -12.15
N VAL A 827 -9.66 11.11 -12.32
CA VAL A 827 -8.82 9.95 -12.05
C VAL A 827 -8.14 10.10 -10.69
N TYR A 828 -7.98 8.99 -9.98
CA TYR A 828 -7.30 8.93 -8.68
C TYR A 828 -6.41 7.69 -8.57
N HIS A 829 -5.40 7.73 -7.71
CA HIS A 829 -4.57 6.57 -7.40
C HIS A 829 -5.06 5.86 -6.14
N GLU A 830 -5.26 6.60 -5.04
CA GLU A 830 -5.65 5.99 -3.76
C GLU A 830 -7.05 6.42 -3.27
N LYS A 831 -7.89 5.41 -3.02
CA LYS A 831 -9.14 5.53 -2.25
C LYS A 831 -8.98 4.77 -0.94
N ILE A 832 -9.13 5.48 0.18
CA ILE A 832 -8.94 4.92 1.52
C ILE A 832 -10.21 5.14 2.35
N ARG A 833 -10.75 4.04 2.88
CA ARG A 833 -11.82 4.09 3.87
C ARG A 833 -11.22 4.17 5.27
N THR A 834 -11.51 5.24 6.00
CA THR A 834 -11.23 5.38 7.44
C THR A 834 -12.56 5.53 8.20
N SER A 835 -12.82 6.66 8.85
CA SER A 835 -14.16 7.04 9.37
C SER A 835 -15.13 7.43 8.25
N SER A 836 -14.60 7.79 7.09
CA SER A 836 -15.31 8.04 5.85
C SER A 836 -14.42 7.60 4.69
N ILE A 837 -15.00 7.50 3.49
CA ILE A 837 -14.24 7.16 2.29
C ILE A 837 -13.64 8.45 1.74
N PHE A 838 -12.32 8.47 1.62
CA PHE A 838 -11.57 9.59 1.07
C PHE A 838 -10.81 9.17 -0.19
N ILE A 839 -10.85 10.02 -1.21
CA ILE A 839 -9.90 9.96 -2.32
C ILE A 839 -8.78 10.94 -2.03
N HIS A 840 -7.55 10.45 -2.11
CA HIS A 840 -6.39 11.11 -1.53
C HIS A 840 -5.63 12.04 -2.49
N ASP A 841 -5.77 11.79 -3.78
CA ASP A 841 -5.07 12.46 -4.87
C ASP A 841 -5.99 12.44 -6.09
N ILE A 842 -6.16 13.58 -6.74
CA ILE A 842 -7.09 13.71 -7.85
C ILE A 842 -6.47 14.45 -9.03
N SER A 843 -6.93 14.11 -10.22
CA SER A 843 -6.71 14.89 -11.43
C SER A 843 -7.94 14.83 -12.31
N PHE A 844 -8.33 15.98 -12.86
CA PHE A 844 -9.44 16.05 -13.80
C PHE A 844 -9.03 15.42 -15.14
N ILE A 845 -9.95 14.72 -15.76
CA ILE A 845 -9.77 14.07 -17.05
C ILE A 845 -10.92 14.42 -17.98
N SER A 846 -10.68 14.40 -19.29
CA SER A 846 -11.74 14.61 -20.28
C SER A 846 -12.61 13.37 -20.45
N THR A 847 -13.83 13.57 -20.96
CA THR A 847 -14.69 12.46 -21.36
C THR A 847 -14.08 11.67 -22.53
N TYR A 848 -13.33 12.34 -23.42
CA TYR A 848 -12.61 11.70 -24.53
C TYR A 848 -11.54 10.71 -24.04
N ALA A 849 -10.74 11.10 -23.04
CA ALA A 849 -9.73 10.21 -22.46
C ALA A 849 -10.37 8.99 -21.80
N LEU A 850 -11.43 9.18 -21.00
CA LEU A 850 -12.16 8.06 -20.39
C LEU A 850 -12.81 7.16 -21.46
N LEU A 851 -13.38 7.74 -22.50
CA LEU A 851 -13.98 6.99 -23.58
C LEU A 851 -12.94 6.15 -24.33
N PHE A 852 -11.73 6.68 -24.54
CA PHE A 852 -10.64 5.97 -25.23
C PHE A 852 -10.05 4.84 -24.38
N PHE A 853 -9.70 5.12 -23.12
CA PHE A 853 -8.99 4.16 -22.28
C PHE A 853 -9.90 3.26 -21.43
N GLY A 854 -11.17 3.64 -21.25
CA GLY A 854 -12.13 2.87 -20.47
C GLY A 854 -12.74 1.69 -21.23
N LYS A 855 -13.24 0.72 -20.47
CA LYS A 855 -14.00 -0.43 -20.97
C LYS A 855 -15.40 0.01 -21.38
N THR A 856 -15.67 0.00 -22.68
CA THR A 856 -16.91 0.51 -23.28
C THR A 856 -17.85 -0.63 -23.68
N GLN A 857 -19.12 -0.53 -23.32
CA GLN A 857 -20.21 -1.40 -23.77
C GLN A 857 -21.35 -0.57 -24.37
N ILE A 858 -21.99 -1.07 -25.42
CA ILE A 858 -23.12 -0.39 -26.07
C ILE A 858 -24.40 -0.78 -25.31
N SER A 859 -25.11 0.21 -24.76
CA SER A 859 -26.21 -0.02 -23.80
C SER A 859 -27.57 -0.29 -24.45
N ARG A 860 -27.86 0.27 -25.63
CA ARG A 860 -29.08 0.03 -26.43
C ARG A 860 -29.05 0.85 -27.74
N LYS A 861 -29.46 0.24 -28.86
CA LYS A 861 -29.97 0.95 -30.05
C LYS A 861 -31.40 1.43 -29.70
N LYS A 862 -31.61 2.71 -29.41
CA LYS A 862 -32.99 3.25 -29.33
C LYS A 862 -33.41 3.70 -30.73
N SER A 863 -34.49 3.10 -31.23
CA SER A 863 -35.27 3.46 -32.43
C SER A 863 -34.49 3.64 -33.74
N SER A 864 -35.05 3.12 -34.83
CA SER A 864 -34.52 3.19 -36.21
C SER A 864 -34.18 4.60 -36.73
N ASP A 865 -34.52 5.67 -36.01
CA ASP A 865 -34.34 7.07 -36.44
C ASP A 865 -33.36 7.91 -35.59
N SER A 866 -32.65 7.34 -34.60
CA SER A 866 -31.64 8.13 -33.84
C SER A 866 -30.21 7.83 -34.27
N THR A 867 -29.47 8.87 -34.69
CA THR A 867 -28.05 8.79 -35.10
C THR A 867 -27.08 8.54 -33.94
N ASN A 868 -27.56 8.64 -32.70
CA ASN A 868 -26.74 8.66 -31.49
C ASN A 868 -26.99 7.41 -30.63
N SER A 869 -25.90 6.74 -30.25
CA SER A 869 -25.86 5.63 -29.30
C SER A 869 -25.49 6.10 -27.89
N ILE A 870 -25.92 5.33 -26.89
CA ILE A 870 -25.46 5.50 -25.50
C ILE A 870 -24.40 4.44 -25.22
N ILE A 871 -23.18 4.90 -24.97
CA ILE A 871 -22.08 4.05 -24.49
C ILE A 871 -22.09 4.08 -22.97
N LEU A 872 -21.97 2.89 -22.38
CA LEU A 872 -21.65 2.71 -20.98
C LEU A 872 -20.14 2.45 -20.83
N VAL A 873 -19.45 3.30 -20.09
CA VAL A 873 -18.11 3.01 -19.60
C VAL A 873 -18.23 2.31 -18.25
N ASP A 874 -17.68 1.09 -18.18
CA ASP A 874 -17.71 0.20 -17.02
C ASP A 874 -19.10 0.01 -16.39
N ASN A 875 -20.14 0.04 -17.23
CA ASN A 875 -21.55 -0.18 -16.88
C ASN A 875 -22.18 0.85 -15.93
N TRP A 876 -21.56 2.01 -15.70
CA TRP A 876 -22.13 3.04 -14.82
C TRP A 876 -22.01 4.47 -15.35
N ILE A 877 -20.98 4.82 -16.13
CA ILE A 877 -20.86 6.15 -16.75
C ILE A 877 -21.52 6.12 -18.13
N GLN A 878 -22.54 6.94 -18.32
CA GLN A 878 -23.25 7.07 -19.60
C GLN A 878 -22.66 8.22 -20.43
N ILE A 879 -22.37 7.96 -21.69
CA ILE A 879 -21.89 8.94 -22.66
C ILE A 879 -22.74 8.81 -23.92
N ASN A 880 -23.29 9.93 -24.40
CA ASN A 880 -23.96 9.98 -25.70
C ASN A 880 -22.92 10.19 -26.79
N ILE A 881 -23.01 9.43 -27.88
CA ILE A 881 -22.09 9.54 -29.00
C ILE A 881 -22.77 9.16 -30.30
N ASP A 882 -22.39 9.79 -31.41
CA ASP A 882 -22.85 9.34 -32.72
C ASP A 882 -22.23 7.99 -33.12
N ASN A 883 -22.96 7.19 -33.91
CA ASN A 883 -22.53 5.83 -34.27
C ASN A 883 -21.21 5.80 -35.04
N LYS A 884 -20.98 6.77 -35.94
CA LYS A 884 -19.77 6.82 -36.77
C LYS A 884 -18.53 7.07 -35.91
N THR A 885 -18.62 8.03 -34.98
CA THR A 885 -17.55 8.31 -34.02
C THR A 885 -17.25 7.10 -33.14
N ASN A 886 -18.27 6.38 -32.67
CA ASN A 886 -18.06 5.17 -31.87
C ASN A 886 -17.27 4.08 -32.63
N GLU A 887 -17.63 3.80 -33.89
CA GLU A 887 -16.90 2.84 -34.71
C GLU A 887 -15.44 3.24 -34.94
N LEU A 888 -15.20 4.53 -35.23
CA LEU A 888 -13.85 5.08 -35.39
C LEU A 888 -13.00 4.94 -34.11
N ILE A 889 -13.58 5.23 -32.94
CA ILE A 889 -12.89 5.09 -31.66
C ILE A 889 -12.56 3.63 -31.38
N TYR A 890 -13.50 2.72 -31.61
CA TYR A 890 -13.27 1.30 -31.41
C TYR A 890 -12.12 0.78 -32.30
N GLU A 891 -12.10 1.15 -33.58
CA GLU A 891 -11.01 0.77 -34.49
C GLU A 891 -9.67 1.41 -34.07
N LEU A 892 -9.66 2.68 -33.63
CA LEU A 892 -8.45 3.33 -33.12
C LEU A 892 -7.92 2.64 -31.86
N LYS A 893 -8.79 2.19 -30.94
CA LYS A 893 -8.38 1.44 -29.74
C LYS A 893 -7.71 0.11 -30.11
N GLU A 894 -8.26 -0.64 -31.06
CA GLU A 894 -7.67 -1.90 -31.52
C GLU A 894 -6.27 -1.68 -32.11
N LYS A 895 -6.11 -0.65 -32.95
CA LYS A 895 -4.81 -0.28 -33.53
C LYS A 895 -3.82 0.21 -32.47
N PHE A 896 -4.29 0.97 -31.49
CA PHE A 896 -3.48 1.41 -30.36
C PHE A 896 -2.98 0.22 -29.54
N ASN A 897 -3.85 -0.70 -29.14
CA ASN A 897 -3.46 -1.90 -28.38
C ASN A 897 -2.46 -2.74 -29.16
N TYR A 898 -2.68 -2.92 -30.47
CA TYR A 898 -1.74 -3.60 -31.35
C TYR A 898 -0.37 -2.91 -31.38
N LEU A 899 -0.34 -1.59 -31.50
CA LEU A 899 0.90 -0.81 -31.53
C LEU A 899 1.67 -0.92 -30.21
N VAL A 900 0.97 -0.83 -29.07
CA VAL A 900 1.58 -0.98 -27.74
C VAL A 900 2.24 -2.35 -27.59
N GLU A 901 1.54 -3.43 -27.94
CA GLU A 901 2.11 -4.79 -27.90
C GLU A 901 3.28 -4.95 -28.89
N LYS A 902 3.13 -4.43 -30.12
CA LYS A 902 4.21 -4.45 -31.12
C LYS A 902 5.46 -3.74 -30.62
N LYS A 903 5.32 -2.59 -29.95
CA LYS A 903 6.46 -1.83 -29.39
C LYS A 903 7.03 -2.43 -28.12
N ALA A 904 6.22 -3.10 -27.32
CA ALA A 904 6.70 -3.89 -26.19
C ALA A 904 7.54 -5.09 -26.67
N LEU A 905 7.20 -5.68 -27.82
CA LEU A 905 7.92 -6.81 -28.42
C LEU A 905 9.17 -6.37 -29.21
N LYS A 906 8.99 -5.45 -30.17
CA LYS A 906 10.05 -4.97 -31.07
C LYS A 906 10.49 -3.57 -30.64
N LYS A 907 11.67 -3.52 -30.00
CA LYS A 907 12.28 -2.35 -29.37
C LYS A 907 12.77 -1.27 -30.37
N ASN A 908 12.01 -0.98 -31.43
CA ASN A 908 12.45 -0.15 -32.55
C ASN A 908 11.69 1.19 -32.62
N ILE A 909 12.31 2.17 -33.29
CA ILE A 909 11.77 3.52 -33.57
C ILE A 909 10.36 3.44 -34.19
N PHE A 910 9.49 4.41 -33.90
CA PHE A 910 8.20 4.53 -34.58
C PHE A 910 8.41 4.73 -36.09
N LEU A 911 7.70 3.95 -36.89
CA LEU A 911 7.55 4.22 -38.32
C LEU A 911 6.65 5.45 -38.51
N GLU A 912 6.75 6.13 -39.65
CA GLU A 912 6.00 7.36 -39.94
C GLU A 912 4.47 7.17 -39.74
N ASN A 913 3.91 6.09 -40.28
CA ASN A 913 2.50 5.74 -40.10
C ASN A 913 2.11 5.41 -38.64
N GLU A 914 3.04 4.91 -37.83
CA GLU A 914 2.81 4.69 -36.40
C GLU A 914 2.82 6.01 -35.63
N GLN A 915 3.68 6.95 -36.02
CA GLN A 915 3.72 8.29 -35.45
C GLN A 915 2.43 9.07 -35.77
N ASP A 916 1.93 8.99 -36.99
CA ASP A 916 0.66 9.62 -37.39
C ASP A 916 -0.54 9.08 -36.58
N LEU A 917 -0.53 7.78 -36.29
CA LEU A 917 -1.53 7.16 -35.41
C LEU A 917 -1.45 7.71 -33.99
N ILE A 918 -0.26 7.79 -33.41
CA ILE A 918 -0.05 8.36 -32.08
C ILE A 918 -0.47 9.83 -32.03
N ASP A 919 -0.07 10.65 -33.00
CA ASP A 919 -0.41 12.07 -33.05
C ASP A 919 -1.93 12.28 -33.21
N THR A 920 -2.60 11.40 -33.95
CA THR A 920 -4.07 11.39 -34.06
C THR A 920 -4.76 11.01 -32.76
N ILE A 921 -4.23 10.01 -32.05
CA ILE A 921 -4.73 9.62 -30.72
C ILE A 921 -4.53 10.76 -29.73
N ILE A 922 -3.34 11.40 -29.69
CA ILE A 922 -3.07 12.56 -28.84
C ILE A 922 -4.11 13.64 -29.09
N HIS A 923 -4.30 14.03 -30.35
CA HIS A 923 -5.28 15.05 -30.71
C HIS A 923 -6.70 14.70 -30.21
N PHE A 924 -7.09 13.43 -30.27
CA PHE A 924 -8.38 12.96 -29.79
C PHE A 924 -8.51 13.00 -28.25
N ILE A 925 -7.56 12.41 -27.53
CA ILE A 925 -7.66 12.25 -26.06
C ILE A 925 -7.45 13.55 -25.28
N THR A 926 -6.74 14.53 -25.86
CA THR A 926 -6.53 15.85 -25.24
C THR A 926 -7.67 16.83 -25.53
N LYS A 927 -8.74 16.40 -26.20
CA LYS A 927 -9.93 17.24 -26.36
C LYS A 927 -10.60 17.50 -25.02
N GLN A 928 -11.11 18.71 -24.89
CA GLN A 928 -11.85 19.18 -23.73
C GLN A 928 -13.36 19.00 -23.97
N ASP A 929 -14.14 18.77 -22.92
CA ASP A 929 -15.58 18.56 -23.08
C ASP A 929 -16.24 19.91 -23.47
N LYS A 930 -16.98 19.92 -24.57
CA LYS A 930 -17.71 21.12 -25.01
C LYS A 930 -18.91 21.34 -24.07
N ASN A 931 -18.94 22.48 -23.37
CA ASN A 931 -20.07 22.99 -22.59
C ASN A 931 -20.87 21.93 -21.80
N LEU A 932 -20.41 21.60 -20.59
CA LEU A 932 -21.14 20.76 -19.60
C LEU A 932 -22.57 21.28 -19.27
N LEU A 933 -22.96 22.49 -19.73
CA LEU A 933 -24.23 23.15 -19.44
C LEU A 933 -25.29 23.05 -20.55
N ILE A 934 -25.01 22.46 -21.72
CA ILE A 934 -26.02 22.30 -22.78
C ILE A 934 -26.68 20.92 -22.67
N GLN A 935 -27.43 20.67 -21.58
CA GLN A 935 -28.59 19.74 -21.56
C GLN A 935 -29.63 20.16 -20.51
N ASN A 936 -29.87 21.46 -20.36
CA ASN A 936 -31.08 21.98 -19.69
C ASN A 936 -31.91 22.89 -20.62
N LYS A 937 -31.83 22.71 -21.94
CA LYS A 937 -32.81 23.28 -22.88
C LYS A 937 -34.07 22.41 -22.90
N LEU A 938 -34.88 22.52 -21.84
CA LEU A 938 -36.31 22.17 -21.90
C LEU A 938 -37.18 23.03 -20.94
N VAL A 939 -36.65 24.13 -20.38
CA VAL A 939 -37.48 25.11 -19.65
C VAL A 939 -36.94 26.52 -19.92
N ASP A 940 -37.12 26.99 -21.16
CA ASP A 940 -37.16 28.42 -21.48
C ASP A 940 -38.43 28.65 -22.30
N ASP A 941 -39.57 28.46 -21.63
CA ASP A 941 -40.90 28.93 -22.07
C ASP A 941 -41.42 30.01 -21.10
N PHE A 942 -40.50 30.78 -20.51
CA PHE A 942 -40.79 31.97 -19.71
C PHE A 942 -40.10 33.20 -20.32
N SER A 943 -40.32 33.42 -21.62
CA SER A 943 -40.03 34.71 -22.28
C SER A 943 -41.23 35.24 -23.06
N LYS A 944 -42.44 35.03 -22.52
CA LYS A 944 -43.65 35.76 -22.91
C LYS A 944 -44.41 36.15 -21.65
N ASN A 945 -44.00 37.28 -21.08
CA ASN A 945 -44.81 38.24 -20.32
C ASN A 945 -43.86 39.15 -19.54
N LYS A 946 -43.25 40.10 -20.24
CA LYS A 946 -42.75 41.35 -19.65
C LYS A 946 -43.55 42.49 -20.24
N THR A 947 -44.63 42.85 -19.54
CA THR A 947 -45.17 44.20 -19.58
C THR A 947 -45.73 44.50 -18.20
N VAL A 948 -45.32 45.68 -17.70
CA VAL A 948 -45.98 46.52 -16.69
C VAL A 948 -45.42 46.50 -15.26
N CYS A 949 -45.01 47.72 -14.85
CA CYS A 949 -44.86 48.34 -13.53
C CYS A 949 -43.57 48.12 -12.70
N GLU A 950 -42.67 49.10 -12.88
CA GLU A 950 -42.19 50.08 -11.91
C GLU A 950 -42.66 50.02 -10.44
N ASP A 951 -41.73 50.50 -9.60
CA ASP A 951 -41.79 50.94 -8.20
C ASP A 951 -41.82 49.85 -7.11
N TRP A 952 -40.82 49.89 -6.21
CA TRP A 952 -40.90 50.50 -4.88
C TRP A 952 -39.60 50.17 -4.11
N ASP A 953 -38.91 51.22 -3.66
CA ASP A 953 -37.88 51.18 -2.62
C ASP A 953 -38.51 50.82 -1.26
N ASP A 954 -37.87 49.90 -0.52
CA ASP A 954 -37.61 49.94 0.94
C ASP A 954 -36.77 48.72 1.39
#